data_AF-A0A2A5HGA9-F1
#
_entry.id   AF-A0A2A5HGA9-F1
#
_cell.length_a   1.000
_cell.length_b   1.000
_cell.length_c   1.000
_cell.angle_alpha   90.00
_cell.angle_beta   90.00
_cell.angle_gamma   90.00
#
_symmetry.space_group_name_H-M   'P 1'
#
loop_
_entity.id
_entity.type
_entity.pdbx_description
1 polymer ?
#
loop_
_entity_poly.entity_id
_entity_poly.type
_entity_poly.pdbx_seq_one_letter_code
_entity_poly.pdbx_strand_id
1 'polypeptide(L)'
;MNNNDTNKMLNDLFNKAKNEPSKVSFEATKERFITSVSNKNNATKGNNFARFFNLKLIIMIASIITTITLVLVLKPTTTTKTTDKENTTNTSTVETTIKNEKQVLQEQQQVITEYLQKVDRLTPKNIALNQEKVLLIPTDSLKKYKKALVASARISEILDTAYRFPNLTPDEIAANNKQKAKMVKQLIKLDKKQYAFIPSGTFKIEDKNWSVQAFYMQTTEVTNLEYRTFLFDLLITDRKEAFLKAKPNQAMWVIEYPYAFNKPMQDNYFSHSAYNDYPVVAISREGAEMYCKWLTEEVNKQKTEPINDVRLPSNYEWMYAASDGGKHFPYPWGGPYLRNSKGCFLANFYPMKDNYIADGAFHTTKVQSYIPNDFGLYCMSGNVAEMVYYEDENNLPGTKGGSWSSIGQELQIIEGNDRFKERTKPSVNVGFRPIITYLGRTKAQINPPGTVKIKDNIYIDETEITNFNWREYMMWLEKKHGKNAIEYKNALPDTLVWKEEESFNEPYAQYYYSHAAYNDYPVVGISYEQAVQYCKWRTERVKELFEIKVLTDKKNVYPTNFEYRLPTKEEWEAAAKIGYSEKTQQQLNTKYKGQILANLKRNKEDNVVVAGNIPDNADITAQVKSYWPNAAGCYNLIGNVAEMINQQGLAKGGSWINNPNEISIEKEMNYTKPTAWLGFRCVAEIK
;
A
#
# COMPACT_ATOMS: atom_id res chain seq x y z
N MET A 1 -12.55 -57.40 55.84
CA MET A 1 -11.15 -56.89 55.89
C MET A 1 -11.19 -55.37 55.95
N ASN A 2 -10.40 -54.77 56.83
CA ASN A 2 -10.58 -53.43 57.40
C ASN A 2 -10.61 -52.26 56.40
N ASN A 3 -11.52 -51.32 56.64
CA ASN A 3 -11.86 -50.11 55.87
C ASN A 3 -10.80 -48.98 55.90
N ASN A 4 -9.58 -49.26 56.38
CA ASN A 4 -8.53 -48.24 56.55
C ASN A 4 -7.41 -48.28 55.48
N ASP A 5 -7.34 -49.32 54.64
CA ASP A 5 -6.30 -49.40 53.59
C ASP A 5 -6.73 -48.84 52.23
N THR A 6 -8.04 -48.81 51.94
CA THR A 6 -8.55 -48.36 50.63
C THR A 6 -8.38 -46.86 50.41
N ASN A 7 -8.38 -46.06 51.49
CA ASN A 7 -8.13 -44.62 51.43
C ASN A 7 -6.64 -44.28 51.29
N LYS A 8 -5.74 -45.20 51.65
CA LYS A 8 -4.29 -45.01 51.49
C LYS A 8 -3.88 -45.21 50.03
N MET A 9 -4.38 -46.26 49.39
CA MET A 9 -4.10 -46.52 47.97
C MET A 9 -4.70 -45.45 47.05
N LEU A 10 -5.89 -44.93 47.40
CA LEU A 10 -6.53 -43.85 46.65
C LEU A 10 -5.79 -42.50 46.83
N ASN A 11 -5.39 -42.16 48.05
CA ASN A 11 -4.59 -40.96 48.30
C ASN A 11 -3.17 -41.06 47.70
N ASP A 12 -2.57 -42.26 47.67
CA ASP A 12 -1.28 -42.50 47.00
C ASP A 12 -1.39 -42.44 45.47
N LEU A 13 -2.52 -42.89 44.89
CA LEU A 13 -2.82 -42.71 43.48
C LEU A 13 -3.13 -41.25 43.12
N PHE A 14 -3.80 -40.49 43.99
CA PHE A 14 -4.02 -39.05 43.83
C PHE A 14 -2.71 -38.26 43.95
N ASN A 15 -1.83 -38.61 44.89
CA ASN A 15 -0.51 -38.00 45.01
C ASN A 15 0.43 -38.40 43.86
N LYS A 16 0.29 -39.61 43.29
CA LYS A 16 0.97 -40.02 42.05
C LYS A 16 0.45 -39.26 40.83
N ALA A 17 -0.87 -39.10 40.68
CA ALA A 17 -1.48 -38.38 39.57
C ALA A 17 -1.25 -36.86 39.64
N LYS A 18 -1.13 -36.29 40.85
CA LYS A 18 -0.75 -34.88 41.08
C LYS A 18 0.71 -34.58 40.71
N ASN A 19 1.57 -35.60 40.71
CA ASN A 19 3.00 -35.51 40.44
C ASN A 19 3.44 -36.21 39.14
N GLU A 20 2.51 -36.77 38.36
CA GLU A 20 2.78 -37.33 37.04
C GLU A 20 2.74 -36.20 35.99
N PRO A 21 3.84 -35.93 35.26
CA PRO A 21 3.80 -34.95 34.18
C PRO A 21 2.86 -35.44 33.08
N SER A 22 1.94 -34.55 32.69
CA SER A 22 0.93 -34.77 31.65
C SER A 22 1.57 -35.26 30.35
N LYS A 23 1.12 -36.41 29.86
CA LYS A 23 1.50 -36.90 28.53
C LYS A 23 0.70 -36.17 27.45
N VAL A 24 1.45 -35.32 26.75
CA VAL A 24 1.18 -34.61 25.49
C VAL A 24 0.19 -33.45 25.61
N SER A 25 0.76 -32.29 25.87
CA SER A 25 0.12 -30.98 25.92
C SER A 25 1.21 -29.94 25.67
N PHE A 26 0.80 -28.73 25.32
CA PHE A 26 1.53 -27.47 25.18
C PHE A 26 2.70 -27.19 26.17
N GLU A 27 2.92 -28.02 27.19
CA GLU A 27 4.07 -27.98 28.10
C GLU A 27 5.42 -28.23 27.41
N ALA A 28 5.48 -28.96 26.28
CA ALA A 28 6.71 -29.04 25.48
C ALA A 28 7.06 -27.71 24.77
N THR A 29 6.06 -26.83 24.57
CA THR A 29 6.20 -25.47 24.03
C THR A 29 6.70 -24.48 25.09
N LYS A 30 6.34 -24.73 26.36
CA LYS A 30 6.61 -23.90 27.54
C LYS A 30 8.11 -23.74 27.84
N GLU A 31 8.88 -24.82 27.88
CA GLU A 31 10.34 -24.73 28.14
C GLU A 31 11.12 -24.12 26.96
N ARG A 32 10.64 -24.32 25.72
CA ARG A 32 11.32 -23.85 24.50
C ARG A 32 11.09 -22.37 24.23
N PHE A 33 9.95 -21.82 24.66
CA PHE A 33 9.68 -20.37 24.60
C PHE A 33 10.63 -19.58 25.50
N ILE A 34 10.82 -20.01 26.76
CA ILE A 34 11.74 -19.35 27.72
C ILE A 34 13.18 -19.31 27.22
N THR A 35 13.63 -20.38 26.55
CA THR A 35 14.99 -20.45 25.99
C THR A 35 15.22 -19.44 24.85
N SER A 36 14.17 -19.09 24.09
CA SER A 36 14.25 -18.14 22.97
C SER A 36 14.22 -16.67 23.40
N VAL A 37 13.67 -16.38 24.58
CA VAL A 37 13.53 -15.03 25.13
C VAL A 37 14.75 -14.62 25.96
N SER A 38 15.37 -15.56 26.70
CA SER A 38 16.50 -15.29 27.60
C SER A 38 17.87 -15.18 26.89
N ASN A 39 18.05 -15.77 25.71
CA ASN A 39 19.34 -15.82 25.02
C ASN A 39 19.74 -14.54 24.26
N LYS A 40 19.02 -13.42 24.42
CA LYS A 40 19.42 -12.13 23.81
C LYS A 40 20.30 -11.25 24.70
N ASN A 41 20.55 -11.62 25.96
CA ASN A 41 21.20 -10.72 26.92
C ASN A 41 22.56 -11.15 27.48
N ASN A 42 23.20 -12.23 27.04
CA ASN A 42 24.60 -12.51 27.42
C ASN A 42 25.40 -13.08 26.24
N ALA A 43 26.02 -12.19 25.48
CA ALA A 43 27.11 -12.54 24.57
C ALA A 43 28.25 -11.54 24.70
N THR A 44 28.91 -11.53 25.86
CA THR A 44 30.30 -11.08 25.97
C THR A 44 31.11 -12.12 26.76
N LYS A 45 32.15 -12.62 26.08
CA LYS A 45 33.34 -13.34 26.57
C LYS A 45 33.16 -14.74 27.19
N GLY A 46 33.79 -15.72 26.52
CA GLY A 46 34.61 -16.74 27.20
C GLY A 46 34.03 -18.16 27.26
N ASN A 47 34.63 -19.05 26.47
CA ASN A 47 34.70 -20.52 26.59
C ASN A 47 33.80 -21.22 27.60
N ASN A 48 32.82 -21.97 27.08
CA ASN A 48 32.43 -23.28 27.62
C ASN A 48 31.94 -24.16 26.47
N PHE A 49 32.90 -24.80 25.80
CA PHE A 49 32.78 -25.47 24.50
C PHE A 49 32.43 -26.98 24.60
N ALA A 50 31.88 -27.46 25.73
CA ALA A 50 31.64 -28.89 25.92
C ALA A 50 30.29 -29.15 26.61
N ARG A 51 29.20 -29.11 25.84
CA ARG A 51 27.95 -29.84 26.18
C ARG A 51 26.82 -29.82 25.13
N PHE A 52 26.98 -29.12 24.00
CA PHE A 52 25.90 -28.94 23.01
C PHE A 52 26.08 -29.72 21.70
N PHE A 53 26.83 -30.82 21.70
CA PHE A 53 27.22 -31.51 20.46
C PHE A 53 26.43 -32.78 20.07
N ASN A 54 25.37 -33.16 20.78
CA ASN A 54 24.78 -34.50 20.57
C ASN A 54 23.40 -34.60 19.89
N LEU A 55 22.81 -33.49 19.40
CA LEU A 55 21.52 -33.55 18.70
C LEU A 55 21.68 -33.62 17.17
N LYS A 56 22.55 -32.81 16.56
CA LYS A 56 22.66 -32.65 15.09
C LYS A 56 23.22 -33.85 14.32
N LEU A 57 23.85 -34.84 14.96
CA LEU A 57 24.51 -35.98 14.30
C LEU A 57 23.54 -37.14 13.96
N ILE A 58 22.38 -37.23 14.63
CA ILE A 58 21.50 -38.43 14.63
C ILE A 58 20.67 -38.58 13.34
N ILE A 59 20.64 -37.54 12.52
CA ILE A 59 19.54 -37.31 11.58
C ILE A 59 19.93 -37.55 10.13
N MET A 60 21.22 -37.39 9.85
CA MET A 60 21.84 -37.49 8.53
C MET A 60 22.03 -38.95 8.08
N ILE A 61 22.03 -39.93 8.98
CA ILE A 61 22.38 -41.34 8.68
C ILE A 61 21.18 -42.18 8.18
N ALA A 62 19.93 -41.75 8.44
CA ALA A 62 18.74 -42.52 8.07
C ALA A 62 18.35 -42.44 6.57
N SER A 63 18.98 -41.57 5.77
CA SER A 63 18.63 -41.35 4.36
C SER A 63 19.48 -42.15 3.36
N ILE A 64 20.58 -42.79 3.80
CA ILE A 64 21.52 -43.51 2.90
C ILE A 64 21.24 -45.02 2.85
N ILE A 65 20.49 -45.59 3.80
CA ILE A 65 20.28 -47.05 3.86
C ILE A 65 19.13 -47.55 2.95
N THR A 66 18.33 -46.66 2.34
CA THR A 66 17.22 -47.08 1.44
C THR A 66 17.54 -47.02 -0.06
N THR A 67 18.76 -46.63 -0.47
CA THR A 67 19.13 -46.52 -1.90
C THR A 67 20.27 -47.43 -2.37
N ILE A 68 20.83 -48.31 -1.52
CA ILE A 68 21.83 -49.32 -1.95
C ILE A 68 21.29 -50.74 -1.77
N THR A 69 20.30 -51.10 -2.59
CA THR A 69 20.07 -52.48 -3.07
C THR A 69 19.34 -52.43 -4.41
N LEU A 70 19.98 -51.91 -5.46
CA LEU A 70 19.98 -52.48 -6.82
C LEU A 70 20.86 -51.60 -7.72
N VAL A 71 21.59 -52.24 -8.65
CA VAL A 71 22.51 -51.68 -9.66
C VAL A 71 23.96 -51.49 -9.18
N LEU A 72 24.68 -52.61 -9.21
CA LEU A 72 26.13 -52.65 -9.46
C LEU A 72 26.39 -52.52 -10.97
N VAL A 73 27.58 -52.02 -11.31
CA VAL A 73 28.32 -52.07 -12.61
C VAL A 73 28.45 -50.72 -13.34
N LEU A 74 29.48 -49.91 -13.00
CA LEU A 74 30.69 -49.64 -13.81
C LEU A 74 31.61 -48.55 -13.19
N LYS A 75 32.91 -48.70 -13.48
CA LYS A 75 34.09 -48.02 -12.92
C LYS A 75 34.36 -46.60 -13.48
N PRO A 76 35.30 -45.83 -12.88
CA PRO A 76 35.48 -44.39 -13.09
C PRO A 76 36.60 -44.06 -14.11
N THR A 77 36.53 -42.89 -14.74
CA THR A 77 37.69 -42.28 -15.40
C THR A 77 37.68 -40.74 -15.39
N THR A 78 38.78 -40.21 -14.83
CA THR A 78 39.63 -39.09 -15.27
C THR A 78 39.13 -37.63 -15.22
N THR A 79 39.70 -36.95 -14.22
CA THR A 79 40.29 -35.60 -14.18
C THR A 79 40.70 -34.94 -15.52
N THR A 80 40.36 -33.66 -15.64
CA THR A 80 41.24 -32.60 -16.18
C THR A 80 40.95 -31.25 -15.50
N LYS A 81 41.99 -30.67 -14.86
CA LYS A 81 42.16 -29.23 -14.53
C LYS A 81 42.34 -28.46 -15.86
N THR A 82 42.01 -27.19 -16.08
CA THR A 82 42.31 -25.88 -15.44
C THR A 82 41.36 -24.84 -16.11
N THR A 83 41.02 -23.65 -15.61
CA THR A 83 41.88 -22.53 -15.19
C THR A 83 40.99 -21.44 -14.58
N ASP A 84 41.40 -20.90 -13.43
CA ASP A 84 40.73 -19.83 -12.70
C ASP A 84 40.96 -18.44 -13.33
N LYS A 85 39.92 -17.59 -13.29
CA LYS A 85 40.05 -16.13 -13.22
C LYS A 85 39.25 -15.67 -12.01
N GLU A 86 39.98 -15.28 -10.97
CA GLU A 86 39.44 -14.67 -9.75
C GLU A 86 38.78 -13.33 -10.08
N ASN A 87 37.50 -13.21 -9.76
CA ASN A 87 36.85 -11.94 -9.49
C ASN A 87 36.41 -11.96 -8.03
N THR A 88 37.04 -11.10 -7.24
CA THR A 88 36.83 -10.94 -5.80
C THR A 88 35.46 -10.32 -5.55
N THR A 89 34.48 -11.12 -5.13
CA THR A 89 33.20 -10.64 -4.60
C THR A 89 32.86 -11.34 -3.29
N ASN A 90 32.77 -10.54 -2.22
CA ASN A 90 32.19 -10.78 -0.89
C ASN A 90 31.67 -12.21 -0.58
N THR A 91 32.60 -13.09 -0.20
CA THR A 91 32.33 -14.51 0.16
C THR A 91 31.78 -14.67 1.58
N SER A 92 31.98 -13.67 2.45
CA SER A 92 31.63 -13.73 3.88
C SER A 92 30.11 -13.81 4.16
N THR A 93 29.28 -13.05 3.43
CA THR A 93 27.82 -13.03 3.67
C THR A 93 27.11 -14.25 3.07
N VAL A 94 27.62 -14.81 1.97
CA VAL A 94 27.02 -15.96 1.29
C VAL A 94 27.30 -17.27 2.05
N GLU A 95 28.52 -17.46 2.56
CA GLU A 95 28.84 -18.66 3.37
C GLU A 95 28.10 -18.71 4.71
N THR A 96 27.80 -17.55 5.29
CA THR A 96 27.08 -17.45 6.57
C THR A 96 25.60 -17.78 6.39
N THR A 97 25.00 -17.39 5.27
CA THR A 97 23.60 -17.74 4.91
C THR A 97 23.48 -19.23 4.59
N ILE A 98 24.42 -19.81 3.82
CA ILE A 98 24.42 -21.24 3.48
C ILE A 98 24.66 -22.13 4.73
N LYS A 99 25.47 -21.68 5.69
CA LYS A 99 25.66 -22.38 6.98
C LYS A 99 24.40 -22.33 7.86
N ASN A 100 23.68 -21.21 7.88
CA ASN A 100 22.44 -21.07 8.65
C ASN A 100 21.29 -21.91 8.08
N GLU A 101 21.17 -22.02 6.75
CA GLU A 101 20.14 -22.86 6.12
C GLU A 101 20.40 -24.36 6.34
N LYS A 102 21.66 -24.81 6.22
CA LYS A 102 22.06 -26.21 6.55
C LYS A 102 21.79 -26.58 8.01
N GLN A 103 21.88 -25.60 8.91
CA GLN A 103 21.60 -25.78 10.33
C GLN A 103 20.09 -25.93 10.62
N VAL A 104 19.23 -25.17 9.94
CA VAL A 104 17.77 -25.28 10.07
C VAL A 104 17.26 -26.62 9.52
N LEU A 105 17.82 -27.09 8.39
CA LEU A 105 17.50 -28.40 7.81
C LEU A 105 17.91 -29.58 8.73
N GLN A 106 19.03 -29.48 9.46
CA GLN A 106 19.43 -30.48 10.44
C GLN A 106 18.49 -30.54 11.66
N GLU A 107 17.94 -29.42 12.11
CA GLU A 107 17.06 -29.37 13.30
C GLU A 107 15.65 -29.94 13.00
N GLN A 108 15.14 -29.77 11.77
CA GLN A 108 13.84 -30.32 11.36
C GLN A 108 13.82 -31.85 11.33
N GLN A 109 14.94 -32.48 10.97
CA GLN A 109 14.99 -33.92 10.76
C GLN A 109 15.27 -34.70 12.08
N GLN A 110 15.60 -34.01 13.19
CA GLN A 110 15.67 -34.51 14.58
C GLN A 110 14.32 -34.92 15.13
N VAL A 111 13.35 -34.03 14.92
CA VAL A 111 12.00 -34.14 15.46
C VAL A 111 11.27 -35.33 14.84
N ILE A 112 11.60 -35.66 13.58
CA ILE A 112 11.04 -36.79 12.85
C ILE A 112 11.57 -38.13 13.38
N THR A 113 12.86 -38.23 13.72
CA THR A 113 13.47 -39.48 14.23
C THR A 113 13.02 -39.83 15.65
N GLU A 114 12.88 -38.85 16.54
CA GLU A 114 12.37 -39.07 17.91
C GLU A 114 10.91 -39.53 17.92
N TYR A 115 10.13 -39.10 16.92
CA TYR A 115 8.75 -39.55 16.73
C TYR A 115 8.69 -41.02 16.29
N LEU A 116 9.51 -41.44 15.31
CA LEU A 116 9.54 -42.82 14.82
C LEU A 116 9.97 -43.84 15.89
N GLN A 117 10.93 -43.48 16.76
CA GLN A 117 11.35 -44.35 17.89
C GLN A 117 10.28 -44.51 18.99
N LYS A 118 9.33 -43.57 19.09
CA LYS A 118 8.19 -43.66 20.04
C LYS A 118 7.07 -44.56 19.52
N VAL A 119 6.91 -44.64 18.20
CA VAL A 119 5.88 -45.46 17.54
C VAL A 119 6.27 -46.95 17.55
N ASP A 120 7.57 -47.27 17.41
CA ASP A 120 8.08 -48.66 17.42
C ASP A 120 7.98 -49.37 18.78
N ARG A 121 7.83 -48.60 19.88
CA ARG A 121 7.68 -49.15 21.25
C ARG A 121 6.23 -49.47 21.65
N LEU A 122 5.26 -49.23 20.77
CA LEU A 122 3.82 -49.28 21.09
C LEU A 122 3.05 -50.41 20.39
N THR A 123 3.69 -51.41 19.78
CA THR A 123 3.01 -52.60 19.26
C THR A 123 2.82 -53.66 20.36
N PRO A 124 1.59 -53.95 20.84
CA PRO A 124 1.38 -54.97 21.86
C PRO A 124 1.19 -56.33 21.20
N LYS A 125 2.12 -57.26 21.46
CA LYS A 125 1.87 -58.71 21.38
C LYS A 125 1.50 -59.19 22.79
N ASN A 126 0.38 -59.90 22.87
CA ASN A 126 -0.18 -60.63 24.02
C ASN A 126 -0.97 -59.81 25.05
N ILE A 127 -2.26 -60.16 25.21
CA ILE A 127 -2.86 -60.63 26.47
C ILE A 127 -4.19 -61.33 26.14
N ALA A 128 -4.29 -62.57 26.60
CA ALA A 128 -5.43 -63.46 26.47
C ALA A 128 -6.42 -63.31 27.64
N LEU A 129 -7.64 -63.81 27.39
CA LEU A 129 -8.75 -64.12 28.30
C LEU A 129 -8.45 -64.21 29.80
N ASN A 130 -9.34 -63.64 30.62
CA ASN A 130 -9.96 -64.42 31.68
C ASN A 130 -11.31 -63.87 32.16
N GLN A 131 -12.25 -64.78 32.38
CA GLN A 131 -13.63 -64.58 32.79
C GLN A 131 -13.83 -64.54 34.32
N GLU A 132 -14.92 -63.86 34.70
CA GLU A 132 -15.82 -64.09 35.85
C GLU A 132 -15.41 -63.79 37.31
N LYS A 133 -16.13 -62.81 37.90
CA LYS A 133 -16.92 -62.95 39.14
C LYS A 133 -17.94 -61.82 39.24
N VAL A 134 -19.23 -62.14 39.05
CA VAL A 134 -20.34 -61.16 39.11
C VAL A 134 -20.84 -61.05 40.55
N LEU A 135 -20.66 -59.87 41.15
CA LEU A 135 -21.25 -59.50 42.44
C LEU A 135 -22.63 -58.86 42.18
N LEU A 136 -23.71 -59.46 42.69
CA LEU A 136 -25.06 -58.95 42.56
C LEU A 136 -25.26 -57.71 43.47
N ILE A 137 -25.32 -56.53 42.85
CA ILE A 137 -25.64 -55.26 43.52
C ILE A 137 -27.16 -55.04 43.45
N PRO A 138 -27.84 -54.68 44.56
CA PRO A 138 -29.27 -54.38 44.57
C PRO A 138 -29.63 -53.29 43.54
N THR A 139 -30.71 -53.51 42.79
CA THR A 139 -31.16 -52.73 41.63
C THR A 139 -31.30 -51.22 41.90
N ASP A 140 -31.69 -50.84 43.11
CA ASP A 140 -31.82 -49.43 43.50
C ASP A 140 -30.47 -48.72 43.71
N SER A 141 -29.47 -49.45 44.20
CA SER A 141 -28.09 -48.95 44.28
C SER A 141 -27.49 -48.80 42.88
N LEU A 142 -27.81 -49.71 41.95
CA LEU A 142 -27.38 -49.63 40.55
C LEU A 142 -27.98 -48.42 39.82
N LYS A 143 -29.23 -48.05 40.13
CA LYS A 143 -29.91 -46.88 39.53
C LYS A 143 -29.30 -45.57 40.02
N LYS A 144 -28.99 -45.48 41.32
CA LYS A 144 -28.30 -44.33 41.94
C LYS A 144 -26.84 -44.22 41.46
N TYR A 145 -26.14 -45.35 41.37
CA TYR A 145 -24.77 -45.42 40.84
C TYR A 145 -24.73 -45.09 39.35
N LYS A 146 -25.63 -45.62 38.51
CA LYS A 146 -25.75 -45.24 37.09
C LYS A 146 -26.08 -43.76 36.92
N LYS A 147 -26.95 -43.18 37.75
CA LYS A 147 -27.28 -41.74 37.67
C LYS A 147 -26.09 -40.87 38.08
N ALA A 148 -25.34 -41.27 39.11
CA ALA A 148 -24.10 -40.62 39.51
C ALA A 148 -22.97 -40.80 38.48
N LEU A 149 -22.87 -41.98 37.84
CA LEU A 149 -21.89 -42.30 36.80
C LEU A 149 -22.20 -41.57 35.49
N VAL A 150 -23.48 -41.42 35.12
CA VAL A 150 -23.92 -40.62 33.98
C VAL A 150 -23.73 -39.14 34.27
N ALA A 151 -24.01 -38.67 35.48
CA ALA A 151 -23.72 -37.28 35.88
C ALA A 151 -22.21 -37.01 35.92
N SER A 152 -21.39 -37.93 36.44
CA SER A 152 -19.93 -37.79 36.47
C SER A 152 -19.31 -37.99 35.09
N ALA A 153 -19.85 -38.86 34.24
CA ALA A 153 -19.43 -39.01 32.85
C ALA A 153 -19.81 -37.78 32.04
N ARG A 154 -20.99 -37.20 32.25
CA ARG A 154 -21.40 -35.93 31.62
C ARG A 154 -20.59 -34.74 32.14
N ILE A 155 -20.25 -34.71 33.43
CA ILE A 155 -19.33 -33.71 34.00
C ILE A 155 -17.90 -33.93 33.49
N SER A 156 -17.44 -35.17 33.37
CA SER A 156 -16.13 -35.54 32.79
C SER A 156 -16.08 -35.22 31.31
N GLU A 157 -17.16 -35.42 30.56
CA GLU A 157 -17.31 -35.09 29.14
C GLU A 157 -17.38 -33.57 28.95
N ILE A 158 -18.07 -32.84 29.84
CA ILE A 158 -18.04 -31.36 29.88
C ILE A 158 -16.64 -30.84 30.27
N LEU A 159 -15.93 -31.50 31.19
CA LEU A 159 -14.57 -31.14 31.61
C LEU A 159 -13.49 -31.58 30.61
N ASP A 160 -13.71 -32.65 29.85
CA ASP A 160 -12.84 -33.11 28.74
C ASP A 160 -13.07 -32.28 27.47
N THR A 161 -14.29 -31.79 27.25
CA THR A 161 -14.60 -30.87 26.15
C THR A 161 -14.26 -29.41 26.45
N ALA A 162 -14.08 -29.05 27.73
CA ALA A 162 -13.65 -27.72 28.12
C ALA A 162 -12.21 -27.45 27.63
N TYR A 163 -12.09 -26.54 26.66
CA TYR A 163 -10.80 -26.13 26.13
C TYR A 163 -9.90 -25.60 27.25
N ARG A 164 -8.74 -26.23 27.43
CA ARG A 164 -7.74 -25.79 28.42
C ARG A 164 -6.95 -24.61 27.89
N PHE A 165 -7.25 -23.42 28.40
CA PHE A 165 -6.51 -22.21 28.08
C PHE A 165 -5.08 -22.30 28.62
N PRO A 166 -4.07 -21.82 27.87
CA PRO A 166 -2.71 -21.79 28.35
C PRO A 166 -2.57 -20.73 29.46
N ASN A 167 -1.92 -21.10 30.56
CA ASN A 167 -1.56 -20.19 31.63
C ASN A 167 -0.20 -19.57 31.32
N LEU A 168 -0.19 -18.27 31.02
CA LEU A 168 1.03 -17.53 30.72
C LEU A 168 1.76 -17.15 32.00
N THR A 169 3.07 -17.41 32.02
CA THR A 169 3.99 -16.97 33.07
C THR A 169 4.20 -15.45 33.01
N PRO A 170 4.65 -14.80 34.11
CA PRO A 170 4.97 -13.38 34.10
C PRO A 170 5.97 -12.98 32.99
N ASP A 171 6.97 -13.82 32.72
CA ASP A 171 7.96 -13.59 31.66
C ASP A 171 7.35 -13.67 30.26
N GLU A 172 6.43 -14.62 30.04
CA GLU A 172 5.65 -14.73 28.80
C GLU A 172 4.78 -13.50 28.58
N ILE A 173 4.11 -13.02 29.62
CA ILE A 173 3.29 -11.80 29.58
C ILE A 173 4.17 -10.58 29.24
N ALA A 174 5.33 -10.45 29.89
CA ALA A 174 6.27 -9.36 29.62
C ALA A 174 6.82 -9.41 28.19
N ALA A 175 7.21 -10.60 27.70
CA ALA A 175 7.67 -10.79 26.33
C ALA A 175 6.58 -10.46 25.30
N ASN A 176 5.33 -10.90 25.56
CA ASN A 176 4.18 -10.61 24.71
C ASN A 176 3.92 -9.11 24.62
N ASN A 177 3.88 -8.43 25.78
CA ASN A 177 3.66 -6.99 25.85
C ASN A 177 4.77 -6.20 25.14
N LYS A 178 6.02 -6.66 25.23
CA LYS A 178 7.14 -6.06 24.49
C LYS A 178 6.98 -6.21 22.98
N GLN A 179 6.59 -7.40 22.50
CA GLN A 179 6.35 -7.65 21.08
C GLN A 179 5.14 -6.85 20.58
N LYS A 180 4.04 -6.80 21.35
CA LYS A 180 2.86 -5.97 21.04
C LYS A 180 3.23 -4.50 20.91
N ALA A 181 3.98 -3.95 21.87
CA ALA A 181 4.45 -2.57 21.82
C ALA A 181 5.33 -2.29 20.58
N LYS A 182 6.14 -3.27 20.15
CA LYS A 182 6.91 -3.18 18.90
C LYS A 182 6.00 -3.09 17.67
N MET A 183 5.01 -3.99 17.55
CA MET A 183 4.04 -3.99 16.44
C MET A 183 3.28 -2.67 16.36
N VAL A 184 2.73 -2.21 17.50
CA VAL A 184 2.00 -0.93 17.59
C VAL A 184 2.88 0.25 17.17
N LYS A 185 4.13 0.30 17.65
CA LYS A 185 5.08 1.36 17.29
C LYS A 185 5.43 1.35 15.80
N GLN A 186 5.58 0.18 15.20
CA GLN A 186 5.87 0.03 13.76
C GLN A 186 4.70 0.56 12.92
N LEU A 187 3.46 0.26 13.32
CA LEU A 187 2.28 0.76 12.62
C LEU A 187 2.04 2.26 12.84
N ILE A 188 2.19 2.78 14.06
CA ILE A 188 2.09 4.22 14.35
C ILE A 188 3.04 5.04 13.49
N LYS A 189 4.28 4.55 13.33
CA LYS A 189 5.33 5.20 12.55
C LYS A 189 5.29 4.88 11.06
N LEU A 190 4.42 3.96 10.63
CA LEU A 190 4.40 3.40 9.28
C LEU A 190 5.83 3.01 8.85
N ASP A 191 6.47 2.17 9.68
CA ASP A 191 7.84 1.69 9.46
C ASP A 191 7.94 1.08 8.05
N LYS A 192 8.75 1.69 7.19
CA LYS A 192 8.92 1.31 5.78
C LYS A 192 9.40 -0.13 5.58
N LYS A 193 9.98 -0.76 6.61
CA LYS A 193 10.37 -2.18 6.57
C LYS A 193 9.23 -3.14 6.87
N GLN A 194 8.09 -2.64 7.33
CA GLN A 194 6.92 -3.44 7.72
C GLN A 194 5.67 -3.03 6.95
N TYR A 195 5.56 -1.77 6.54
CA TYR A 195 4.43 -1.23 5.79
C TYR A 195 4.92 -0.48 4.55
N ALA A 196 4.49 -0.96 3.38
CA ALA A 196 4.71 -0.31 2.10
C ALA A 196 3.59 0.70 1.84
N PHE A 197 3.94 1.87 1.28
CA PHE A 197 2.97 2.83 0.79
C PHE A 197 2.59 2.50 -0.66
N ILE A 198 1.30 2.30 -0.90
CA ILE A 198 0.75 2.05 -2.23
C ILE A 198 0.00 3.33 -2.66
N PRO A 199 0.44 4.02 -3.73
CA PRO A 199 -0.16 5.28 -4.16
C PRO A 199 -1.56 5.06 -4.76
N SER A 200 -2.37 6.11 -4.81
CA SER A 200 -3.63 6.06 -5.54
C SER A 200 -3.36 5.89 -7.04
N GLY A 201 -4.23 5.16 -7.74
CA GLY A 201 -4.17 5.06 -9.19
C GLY A 201 -5.37 4.35 -9.78
N THR A 202 -5.37 4.25 -11.11
CA THR A 202 -6.40 3.55 -11.86
C THR A 202 -5.73 2.51 -12.74
N PHE A 203 -6.29 1.31 -12.80
CA PHE A 203 -5.80 0.23 -13.66
C PHE A 203 -6.97 -0.46 -14.36
N LYS A 204 -6.70 -1.06 -15.52
CA LYS A 204 -7.75 -1.57 -16.41
C LYS A 204 -7.78 -3.10 -16.40
N ILE A 205 -8.78 -3.70 -15.78
CA ILE A 205 -8.98 -5.16 -15.91
C ILE A 205 -10.01 -5.36 -17.01
N GLU A 206 -9.64 -6.12 -18.04
CA GLU A 206 -10.44 -6.31 -19.25
C GLU A 206 -10.81 -4.95 -19.90
N ASP A 207 -12.09 -4.57 -19.84
CA ASP A 207 -12.64 -3.32 -20.36
C ASP A 207 -13.14 -2.34 -19.28
N LYS A 208 -12.87 -2.62 -18.00
CA LYS A 208 -13.29 -1.79 -16.87
C LYS A 208 -12.10 -1.14 -16.17
N ASN A 209 -12.25 0.15 -15.89
CA ASN A 209 -11.29 0.90 -15.06
C ASN A 209 -11.64 0.74 -13.59
N TRP A 210 -10.63 0.34 -12.81
CA TRP A 210 -10.70 0.22 -11.36
C TRP A 210 -9.83 1.29 -10.72
N SER A 211 -10.45 2.14 -9.90
CA SER A 211 -9.74 3.19 -9.15
C SER A 211 -9.47 2.71 -7.75
N VAL A 212 -8.20 2.76 -7.37
CA VAL A 212 -7.70 2.33 -6.06
C VAL A 212 -7.17 3.56 -5.33
N GLN A 213 -7.74 3.84 -4.16
CA GLN A 213 -7.28 4.89 -3.28
C GLN A 213 -5.95 4.48 -2.64
N ALA A 214 -5.08 5.43 -2.29
CA ALA A 214 -3.84 5.14 -1.58
C ALA A 214 -4.08 4.41 -0.25
N PHE A 215 -3.19 3.48 0.07
CA PHE A 215 -3.19 2.74 1.34
C PHE A 215 -1.78 2.32 1.74
N TYR A 216 -1.62 1.89 2.99
CA TYR A 216 -0.45 1.16 3.43
C TYR A 216 -0.75 -0.33 3.48
N MET A 217 0.18 -1.17 3.06
CA MET A 217 0.06 -2.62 3.11
C MET A 217 1.23 -3.22 3.86
N GLN A 218 0.98 -4.24 4.69
CA GLN A 218 2.08 -4.94 5.35
C GLN A 218 2.99 -5.58 4.29
N THR A 219 4.31 -5.46 4.44
CA THR A 219 5.29 -5.90 3.41
C THR A 219 5.33 -7.42 3.23
N THR A 220 4.77 -8.16 4.17
CA THR A 220 4.78 -9.62 4.24
C THR A 220 3.42 -10.14 4.72
N GLU A 221 3.16 -11.45 4.59
CA GLU A 221 2.04 -12.07 5.30
C GLU A 221 2.20 -11.92 6.82
N VAL A 222 1.09 -11.96 7.56
CA VAL A 222 1.12 -11.96 9.03
C VAL A 222 1.83 -13.22 9.51
N THR A 223 2.81 -13.06 10.38
CA THR A 223 3.62 -14.16 10.89
C THR A 223 2.95 -14.89 12.06
N ASN A 224 3.39 -16.12 12.32
CA ASN A 224 2.97 -16.86 13.52
C ASN A 224 3.28 -16.08 14.81
N LEU A 225 4.41 -15.36 14.89
CA LEU A 225 4.76 -14.58 16.07
C LEU A 225 3.78 -13.41 16.29
N GLU A 226 3.44 -12.67 15.23
CA GLU A 226 2.49 -11.56 15.30
C GLU A 226 1.09 -12.06 15.70
N TYR A 227 0.60 -13.11 15.05
CA TYR A 227 -0.72 -13.66 15.36
C TYR A 227 -0.79 -14.27 16.76
N ARG A 228 0.28 -14.93 17.22
CA ARG A 228 0.37 -15.42 18.60
C ARG A 228 0.40 -14.29 19.62
N THR A 229 1.02 -13.17 19.27
CA THR A 229 1.03 -11.97 20.13
C THR A 229 -0.39 -11.47 20.40
N PHE A 230 -1.20 -11.43 19.34
CA PHE A 230 -2.64 -11.14 19.42
C PHE A 230 -3.39 -12.15 20.30
N LEU A 231 -3.23 -13.45 20.07
CA LEU A 231 -3.94 -14.46 20.86
C LEU A 231 -3.56 -14.44 22.35
N PHE A 232 -2.28 -14.25 22.67
CA PHE A 232 -1.84 -14.15 24.06
C PHE A 232 -2.34 -12.86 24.71
N ASP A 233 -2.44 -11.77 23.96
CA ASP A 233 -3.05 -10.54 24.47
C ASP A 233 -4.55 -10.74 24.82
N LEU A 234 -5.28 -11.53 24.02
CA LEU A 234 -6.65 -11.92 24.36
C LEU A 234 -6.72 -12.69 25.68
N LEU A 235 -5.75 -13.55 25.98
CA LEU A 235 -5.71 -14.28 27.25
C LEU A 235 -5.32 -13.39 28.42
N ILE A 236 -4.34 -12.50 28.22
CA ILE A 236 -3.90 -11.52 29.23
C ILE A 236 -5.05 -10.59 29.62
N THR A 237 -5.92 -10.26 28.68
CA THR A 237 -7.10 -9.40 28.87
C THR A 237 -8.39 -10.18 29.15
N ASP A 238 -8.29 -11.47 29.47
CA ASP A 238 -9.40 -12.38 29.80
C ASP A 238 -10.51 -12.49 28.72
N ARG A 239 -10.18 -12.22 27.45
CA ARG A 239 -11.07 -12.39 26.29
C ARG A 239 -11.04 -13.83 25.75
N LYS A 240 -11.38 -14.80 26.60
CA LYS A 240 -11.31 -16.25 26.30
C LYS A 240 -12.21 -16.71 25.15
N GLU A 241 -13.43 -16.17 25.03
CA GLU A 241 -14.33 -16.50 23.92
C GLU A 241 -13.76 -16.04 22.57
N ALA A 242 -13.21 -14.83 22.54
CA ALA A 242 -12.52 -14.28 21.38
C ALA A 242 -11.32 -15.15 20.99
N PHE A 243 -10.56 -15.63 21.96
CA PHE A 243 -9.46 -16.56 21.74
C PHE A 243 -9.93 -17.85 21.06
N LEU A 244 -11.04 -18.45 21.52
CA LEU A 244 -11.56 -19.70 20.96
C LEU A 244 -11.98 -19.57 19.50
N LYS A 245 -12.52 -18.41 19.11
CA LYS A 245 -12.90 -18.10 17.72
C LYS A 245 -11.69 -17.89 16.81
N ALA A 246 -10.65 -17.24 17.33
CA ALA A 246 -9.48 -16.84 16.56
C ALA A 246 -8.36 -17.90 16.52
N LYS A 247 -8.33 -18.86 17.47
CA LYS A 247 -7.21 -19.82 17.55
C LYS A 247 -7.06 -20.66 16.27
N PRO A 248 -5.83 -20.91 15.79
CA PRO A 248 -5.60 -21.81 14.68
C PRO A 248 -6.11 -23.24 14.95
N ASN A 249 -6.71 -23.85 13.94
CA ASN A 249 -7.03 -25.27 13.94
C ASN A 249 -5.85 -26.07 13.38
N GLN A 250 -4.83 -26.33 14.21
CA GLN A 250 -3.63 -27.03 13.75
C GLN A 250 -3.89 -28.46 13.23
N ALA A 251 -5.04 -29.08 13.55
CA ALA A 251 -5.42 -30.38 12.98
C ALA A 251 -5.59 -30.32 11.45
N MET A 252 -5.78 -29.13 10.86
CA MET A 252 -5.86 -28.95 9.41
C MET A 252 -4.64 -29.48 8.66
N TRP A 253 -3.45 -29.51 9.29
CA TRP A 253 -2.23 -30.09 8.69
C TRP A 253 -2.38 -31.56 8.32
N VAL A 254 -3.14 -32.33 9.11
CA VAL A 254 -3.41 -33.75 8.89
C VAL A 254 -4.76 -33.94 8.19
N ILE A 255 -5.75 -33.06 8.43
CA ILE A 255 -7.07 -33.18 7.78
C ILE A 255 -6.99 -32.88 6.28
N GLU A 256 -6.27 -31.83 5.87
CA GLU A 256 -6.15 -31.48 4.44
C GLU A 256 -5.17 -32.39 3.70
N TYR A 257 -4.19 -32.94 4.42
CA TYR A 257 -3.16 -33.81 3.87
C TYR A 257 -3.00 -35.09 4.71
N PRO A 258 -4.00 -35.98 4.73
CA PRO A 258 -4.02 -37.16 5.62
C PRO A 258 -2.95 -38.20 5.28
N TYR A 259 -2.46 -38.20 4.04
CA TYR A 259 -1.40 -39.09 3.58
C TYR A 259 -0.01 -38.43 3.62
N ALA A 260 0.07 -37.14 3.99
CA ALA A 260 1.34 -36.48 4.24
C ALA A 260 1.76 -36.71 5.70
N PHE A 261 3.07 -36.85 5.95
CA PHE A 261 3.62 -36.99 7.30
C PHE A 261 3.60 -35.64 8.05
N ASN A 262 2.41 -35.06 8.21
CA ASN A 262 2.21 -33.68 8.68
C ASN A 262 1.89 -33.56 10.17
N LYS A 263 1.98 -34.66 10.91
CA LYS A 263 1.85 -34.65 12.36
C LYS A 263 2.83 -33.68 13.05
N PRO A 264 4.12 -33.59 12.64
CA PRO A 264 5.03 -32.59 13.18
C PRO A 264 4.57 -31.15 12.95
N MET A 265 3.94 -30.85 11.80
CA MET A 265 3.41 -29.52 11.50
C MET A 265 2.19 -29.20 12.37
N GLN A 266 1.27 -30.14 12.54
CA GLN A 266 0.16 -30.02 13.48
C GLN A 266 0.63 -29.68 14.90
N ASP A 267 1.71 -30.29 15.36
CA ASP A 267 2.15 -30.15 16.75
C ASP A 267 2.98 -28.87 16.97
N ASN A 268 3.72 -28.41 15.94
CA ASN A 268 4.78 -27.40 16.10
C ASN A 268 4.64 -26.13 15.27
N TYR A 269 3.87 -26.13 14.17
CA TYR A 269 3.92 -25.01 13.20
C TYR A 269 3.53 -23.68 13.85
N PHE A 270 2.40 -23.64 14.55
CA PHE A 270 1.96 -22.40 15.19
C PHE A 270 2.65 -22.13 16.53
N SER A 271 3.23 -23.16 17.17
CA SER A 271 3.66 -23.13 18.57
C SER A 271 5.18 -23.02 18.75
N HIS A 272 5.98 -23.48 17.81
CA HIS A 272 7.45 -23.50 17.94
C HIS A 272 8.10 -22.21 17.44
N SER A 273 9.16 -21.75 18.10
CA SER A 273 9.85 -20.49 17.76
C SER A 273 10.54 -20.51 16.39
N ALA A 274 10.92 -21.69 15.91
CA ALA A 274 11.48 -21.89 14.56
C ALA A 274 10.54 -21.41 13.44
N TYR A 275 9.24 -21.37 13.70
CA TYR A 275 8.22 -20.92 12.76
C TYR A 275 7.73 -19.49 13.03
N ASN A 276 8.40 -18.74 13.91
CA ASN A 276 7.99 -17.38 14.27
C ASN A 276 7.86 -16.46 13.06
N ASP A 277 8.74 -16.59 12.07
CA ASP A 277 8.78 -15.75 10.87
C ASP A 277 8.10 -16.40 9.64
N TYR A 278 7.30 -17.44 9.85
CA TYR A 278 6.49 -18.11 8.83
C TYR A 278 5.06 -17.56 8.85
N PRO A 279 4.32 -17.62 7.73
CA PRO A 279 2.96 -17.09 7.68
C PRO A 279 2.05 -17.86 8.62
N VAL A 280 1.16 -17.15 9.31
CA VAL A 280 0.09 -17.80 10.06
C VAL A 280 -0.89 -18.47 9.11
N VAL A 281 -1.22 -19.73 9.38
CA VAL A 281 -2.19 -20.52 8.63
C VAL A 281 -3.12 -21.28 9.57
N ALA A 282 -4.09 -21.98 8.99
CA ALA A 282 -5.11 -22.73 9.73
C ALA A 282 -5.95 -21.84 10.66
N ILE A 283 -6.13 -20.57 10.31
CA ILE A 283 -7.01 -19.63 11.01
C ILE A 283 -8.30 -19.43 10.21
N SER A 284 -9.39 -19.11 10.91
CA SER A 284 -10.63 -18.69 10.27
C SER A 284 -10.51 -17.26 9.74
N ARG A 285 -11.37 -16.90 8.80
CA ARG A 285 -11.49 -15.50 8.37
C ARG A 285 -11.90 -14.57 9.52
N GLU A 286 -12.87 -14.99 10.35
CA GLU A 286 -13.26 -14.26 11.57
C GLU A 286 -12.03 -14.00 12.46
N GLY A 287 -11.13 -14.97 12.60
CA GLY A 287 -9.88 -14.81 13.35
C GLY A 287 -8.91 -13.79 12.74
N ALA A 288 -8.82 -13.70 11.41
CA ALA A 288 -8.00 -12.69 10.73
C ALA A 288 -8.58 -11.28 10.88
N GLU A 289 -9.90 -11.15 10.75
CA GLU A 289 -10.64 -9.88 10.95
C GLU A 289 -10.51 -9.40 12.40
N MET A 290 -10.58 -10.31 13.37
CA MET A 290 -10.36 -9.99 14.79
C MET A 290 -8.94 -9.51 15.07
N TYR A 291 -7.93 -10.08 14.41
CA TYR A 291 -6.55 -9.57 14.49
C TYR A 291 -6.45 -8.14 13.97
N CYS A 292 -7.03 -7.86 12.81
CA CYS A 292 -7.07 -6.53 12.21
C CYS A 292 -7.76 -5.51 13.14
N LYS A 293 -8.91 -5.87 13.70
CA LYS A 293 -9.63 -5.03 14.68
C LYS A 293 -8.80 -4.78 15.94
N TRP A 294 -8.19 -5.83 16.50
CA TRP A 294 -7.33 -5.71 17.67
C TRP A 294 -6.16 -4.76 17.42
N LEU A 295 -5.47 -4.89 16.29
CA LEU A 295 -4.32 -4.03 15.98
C LEU A 295 -4.73 -2.55 15.83
N THR A 296 -5.91 -2.30 15.25
CA THR A 296 -6.52 -0.97 15.18
C THR A 296 -6.78 -0.40 16.58
N GLU A 297 -7.41 -1.18 17.46
CA GLU A 297 -7.70 -0.79 18.84
C GLU A 297 -6.42 -0.47 19.63
N GLU A 298 -5.39 -1.31 19.52
CA GLU A 298 -4.12 -1.13 20.25
C GLU A 298 -3.34 0.11 19.78
N VAL A 299 -3.39 0.43 18.49
CA VAL A 299 -2.80 1.68 17.96
C VAL A 299 -3.58 2.90 18.44
N ASN A 300 -4.91 2.86 18.38
CA ASN A 300 -5.75 3.99 18.74
C ASN A 300 -5.67 4.34 20.23
N LYS A 301 -5.31 3.39 21.11
CA LYS A 301 -4.97 3.68 22.51
C LYS A 301 -3.78 4.63 22.69
N GLN A 302 -2.92 4.78 21.68
CA GLN A 302 -1.68 5.57 21.74
C GLN A 302 -1.67 6.81 20.83
N LYS A 303 -2.77 7.09 20.11
CA LYS A 303 -2.87 8.27 19.23
C LYS A 303 -4.00 9.19 19.67
N THR A 304 -3.80 10.49 19.49
CA THR A 304 -4.84 11.50 19.73
C THR A 304 -5.91 11.47 18.65
N GLU A 305 -5.49 11.25 17.40
CA GLU A 305 -6.38 11.06 16.25
C GLU A 305 -6.38 9.57 15.88
N PRO A 306 -7.56 8.92 15.80
CA PRO A 306 -7.62 7.52 15.45
C PRO A 306 -7.11 7.29 14.02
N ILE A 307 -6.42 6.16 13.82
CA ILE A 307 -6.13 5.68 12.46
C ILE A 307 -7.39 5.11 11.82
N ASN A 308 -7.39 5.04 10.49
CA ASN A 308 -8.34 4.20 9.78
C ASN A 308 -8.14 2.73 10.15
N ASP A 309 -9.19 1.93 9.95
CA ASP A 309 -9.18 0.53 10.27
C ASP A 309 -8.05 -0.21 9.54
N VAL A 310 -7.29 -1.00 10.30
CA VAL A 310 -6.54 -2.12 9.77
C VAL A 310 -7.56 -3.16 9.32
N ARG A 311 -7.46 -3.65 8.08
CA ARG A 311 -8.43 -4.57 7.49
C ARG A 311 -7.80 -5.49 6.44
N LEU A 312 -8.57 -6.50 6.03
CA LEU A 312 -8.25 -7.28 4.83
C LEU A 312 -8.42 -6.40 3.57
N PRO A 313 -7.59 -6.57 2.54
CA PRO A 313 -7.71 -5.83 1.29
C PRO A 313 -8.90 -6.32 0.46
N SER A 314 -9.41 -5.45 -0.44
CA SER A 314 -10.20 -5.94 -1.57
C SER A 314 -9.32 -6.67 -2.58
N ASN A 315 -9.93 -7.47 -3.45
CA ASN A 315 -9.27 -8.11 -4.57
C ASN A 315 -8.53 -7.09 -5.45
N TYR A 316 -9.14 -5.92 -5.69
CA TYR A 316 -8.53 -4.86 -6.51
C TYR A 316 -7.35 -4.17 -5.84
N GLU A 317 -7.45 -3.87 -4.53
CA GLU A 317 -6.32 -3.33 -3.76
C GLU A 317 -5.13 -4.30 -3.77
N TRP A 318 -5.40 -5.60 -3.56
CA TRP A 318 -4.39 -6.64 -3.60
C TRP A 318 -3.75 -6.76 -4.99
N MET A 319 -4.56 -6.79 -6.04
CA MET A 319 -4.07 -6.89 -7.43
C MET A 319 -3.24 -5.67 -7.82
N TYR A 320 -3.69 -4.47 -7.46
CA TYR A 320 -2.97 -3.22 -7.73
C TYR A 320 -1.61 -3.18 -7.03
N ALA A 321 -1.55 -3.62 -5.78
CA ALA A 321 -0.31 -3.74 -5.02
C ALA A 321 0.63 -4.82 -5.57
N ALA A 322 0.10 -5.99 -5.95
CA ALA A 322 0.89 -7.08 -6.51
C ALA A 322 1.46 -6.75 -7.89
N SER A 323 0.76 -5.92 -8.67
CA SER A 323 1.10 -5.53 -10.05
C SER A 323 1.93 -4.25 -10.17
N ASP A 324 2.59 -3.81 -9.09
CA ASP A 324 3.39 -2.57 -9.07
C ASP A 324 2.64 -1.33 -9.59
N GLY A 325 1.37 -1.21 -9.19
CA GLY A 325 0.53 -0.06 -9.52
C GLY A 325 -0.26 -0.25 -10.81
N GLY A 326 -0.67 -1.48 -11.11
CA GLY A 326 -1.53 -1.79 -12.26
C GLY A 326 -0.78 -2.18 -13.54
N LYS A 327 0.51 -2.54 -13.47
CA LYS A 327 1.23 -3.08 -14.61
C LYS A 327 0.64 -4.47 -14.92
N HIS A 328 0.10 -4.69 -16.12
CA HIS A 328 -0.60 -5.94 -16.50
C HIS A 328 0.35 -7.13 -16.69
N PHE A 329 1.07 -7.51 -15.65
CA PHE A 329 1.96 -8.64 -15.61
C PHE A 329 1.28 -9.87 -15.02
N PRO A 330 1.60 -11.09 -15.50
CA PRO A 330 1.08 -12.33 -14.93
C PRO A 330 1.45 -12.51 -13.45
N TYR A 331 2.66 -12.11 -13.05
CA TYR A 331 3.22 -12.31 -11.72
C TYR A 331 3.82 -11.01 -11.14
N PRO A 332 4.05 -10.92 -9.82
CA PRO A 332 4.61 -9.73 -9.18
C PRO A 332 6.01 -9.31 -9.67
N TRP A 333 6.78 -10.26 -10.21
CA TRP A 333 8.07 -10.01 -10.85
C TRP A 333 7.99 -9.82 -12.37
N GLY A 334 6.78 -9.64 -12.91
CA GLY A 334 6.55 -9.61 -14.35
C GLY A 334 6.05 -10.96 -14.87
N GLY A 335 6.88 -11.63 -15.64
CA GLY A 335 6.55 -12.88 -16.31
C GLY A 335 7.22 -12.99 -17.67
N PRO A 336 6.84 -13.99 -18.49
CA PRO A 336 5.83 -15.01 -18.21
C PRO A 336 6.34 -16.18 -17.36
N TYR A 337 7.63 -16.19 -17.00
CA TYR A 337 8.27 -17.35 -16.39
C TYR A 337 8.23 -17.31 -14.86
N LEU A 338 8.05 -18.49 -14.26
CA LEU A 338 8.13 -18.73 -12.81
C LEU A 338 9.57 -18.90 -12.30
N ARG A 339 10.55 -18.80 -13.21
CA ARG A 339 11.98 -18.96 -12.95
C ARG A 339 12.76 -17.80 -13.54
N ASN A 340 13.90 -17.48 -12.90
CA ASN A 340 14.88 -16.56 -13.48
C ASN A 340 15.78 -17.25 -14.52
N SER A 341 16.71 -16.49 -15.11
CA SER A 341 17.68 -16.98 -16.10
C SER A 341 18.64 -18.05 -15.59
N LYS A 342 18.76 -18.21 -14.26
CA LYS A 342 19.55 -19.28 -13.61
C LYS A 342 18.71 -20.52 -13.31
N GLY A 343 17.43 -20.52 -13.67
CA GLY A 343 16.49 -21.60 -13.39
C GLY A 343 15.96 -21.63 -11.96
N CYS A 344 16.27 -20.65 -11.11
CA CYS A 344 15.72 -20.60 -9.74
C CYS A 344 14.25 -20.17 -9.79
N PHE A 345 13.38 -20.85 -9.02
CA PHE A 345 12.00 -20.42 -8.85
C PHE A 345 11.89 -19.10 -8.09
N LEU A 346 10.84 -18.34 -8.40
CA LEU A 346 10.62 -16.98 -7.89
C LEU A 346 9.49 -16.88 -6.86
N ALA A 347 8.86 -18.01 -6.54
CA ALA A 347 7.81 -18.15 -5.54
C ALA A 347 7.82 -19.57 -4.94
N ASN A 348 7.13 -19.74 -3.82
CA ASN A 348 6.88 -21.03 -3.18
C ASN A 348 5.54 -21.62 -3.65
N PHE A 349 5.54 -22.73 -4.37
CA PHE A 349 4.34 -23.34 -4.97
C PHE A 349 4.62 -24.79 -5.38
N TYR A 350 3.61 -25.49 -5.89
CA TYR A 350 3.80 -26.83 -6.45
C TYR A 350 4.51 -26.74 -7.81
N PRO A 351 5.83 -27.01 -7.90
CA PRO A 351 6.65 -26.52 -9.01
C PRO A 351 6.65 -27.45 -10.22
N MET A 352 6.69 -28.76 -9.96
CA MET A 352 6.85 -29.80 -10.97
C MET A 352 6.17 -31.08 -10.51
N LYS A 353 5.63 -31.81 -11.48
CA LYS A 353 5.18 -33.19 -11.26
C LYS A 353 6.36 -34.03 -10.76
N ASP A 354 6.17 -34.73 -9.65
CA ASP A 354 7.15 -35.61 -9.00
C ASP A 354 8.35 -34.91 -8.32
N ASN A 355 8.41 -33.57 -8.28
CA ASN A 355 9.40 -32.81 -7.50
C ASN A 355 8.75 -31.63 -6.77
N TYR A 356 8.21 -31.94 -5.60
CA TYR A 356 7.42 -31.05 -4.75
C TYR A 356 8.24 -29.96 -4.02
N ILE A 357 9.57 -30.06 -4.02
CA ILE A 357 10.46 -29.16 -3.27
C ILE A 357 11.44 -28.39 -4.16
N ALA A 358 11.22 -28.40 -5.48
CA ALA A 358 12.15 -27.85 -6.45
C ALA A 358 12.35 -26.33 -6.31
N ASP A 359 11.41 -25.65 -5.66
CA ASP A 359 11.43 -24.23 -5.28
C ASP A 359 12.20 -23.97 -3.98
N GLY A 360 12.57 -25.01 -3.24
CA GLY A 360 13.32 -24.96 -1.99
C GLY A 360 12.47 -25.07 -0.72
N ALA A 361 11.15 -25.30 -0.82
CA ALA A 361 10.27 -25.44 0.34
C ALA A 361 9.38 -26.69 0.24
N PHE A 362 9.11 -27.34 1.39
CA PHE A 362 8.19 -28.49 1.44
C PHE A 362 6.75 -28.08 1.72
N HIS A 363 6.57 -26.99 2.49
CA HIS A 363 5.28 -26.36 2.78
C HIS A 363 5.47 -24.85 2.63
N THR A 364 5.04 -24.06 3.61
CA THR A 364 5.37 -22.63 3.67
C THR A 364 6.86 -22.40 3.92
N THR A 365 7.31 -21.19 3.61
CA THR A 365 8.63 -20.65 3.95
C THR A 365 8.47 -19.37 4.77
N LYS A 366 9.59 -18.77 5.20
CA LYS A 366 9.58 -17.47 5.89
C LYS A 366 8.93 -16.40 5.01
N VAL A 367 8.22 -15.47 5.63
CA VAL A 367 7.43 -14.45 4.92
C VAL A 367 8.25 -13.42 4.12
N GLN A 368 9.58 -13.39 4.30
CA GLN A 368 10.52 -12.58 3.53
C GLN A 368 11.34 -13.42 2.53
N SER A 369 10.84 -14.60 2.17
CA SER A 369 11.48 -15.42 1.13
C SER A 369 11.17 -14.84 -0.25
N TYR A 370 12.06 -15.11 -1.20
CA TYR A 370 11.98 -14.58 -2.58
C TYR A 370 12.16 -13.06 -2.68
N ILE A 371 12.20 -12.57 -3.92
CA ILE A 371 12.46 -11.16 -4.23
C ILE A 371 11.14 -10.39 -4.08
N PRO A 372 11.12 -9.25 -3.36
CA PRO A 372 9.93 -8.43 -3.27
C PRO A 372 9.66 -7.70 -4.59
N ASN A 373 8.42 -7.28 -4.82
CA ASN A 373 8.08 -6.43 -5.96
C ASN A 373 8.57 -4.97 -5.78
N ASP A 374 8.28 -4.06 -6.73
CA ASP A 374 8.79 -2.68 -6.70
C ASP A 374 8.28 -1.88 -5.49
N PHE A 375 7.16 -2.28 -4.88
CA PHE A 375 6.66 -1.70 -3.63
C PHE A 375 7.27 -2.31 -2.36
N GLY A 376 8.14 -3.32 -2.49
CA GLY A 376 8.76 -3.99 -1.36
C GLY A 376 7.89 -5.08 -0.73
N LEU A 377 6.90 -5.61 -1.48
CA LEU A 377 6.00 -6.68 -1.02
C LEU A 377 6.59 -8.06 -1.35
N TYR A 378 6.81 -8.87 -0.33
CA TYR A 378 7.30 -10.25 -0.45
C TYR A 378 6.16 -11.23 -0.66
N CYS A 379 6.43 -12.39 -1.25
CA CYS A 379 5.51 -13.53 -1.31
C CYS A 379 4.09 -13.23 -1.82
N MET A 380 3.89 -12.19 -2.64
CA MET A 380 2.56 -11.90 -3.20
C MET A 380 2.06 -13.05 -4.09
N SER A 381 2.94 -13.83 -4.72
CA SER A 381 2.59 -15.10 -5.36
C SER A 381 3.20 -16.27 -4.60
N GLY A 382 2.39 -17.28 -4.31
CA GLY A 382 2.77 -18.49 -3.60
C GLY A 382 2.83 -18.33 -2.09
N ASN A 383 3.53 -19.25 -1.44
CA ASN A 383 3.63 -19.39 0.01
C ASN A 383 2.26 -19.68 0.67
N VAL A 384 1.40 -18.69 0.85
CA VAL A 384 0.02 -18.87 1.32
C VAL A 384 -0.93 -18.01 0.49
N ALA A 385 -2.10 -18.54 0.19
CA ALA A 385 -3.14 -17.75 -0.45
C ALA A 385 -3.63 -16.69 0.56
N GLU A 386 -3.69 -15.43 0.15
CA GLU A 386 -3.99 -14.32 1.05
C GLU A 386 -5.47 -13.96 0.99
N MET A 387 -6.12 -13.86 2.15
CA MET A 387 -7.54 -13.49 2.26
C MET A 387 -7.82 -12.09 1.70
N VAL A 388 -8.79 -12.00 0.78
CA VAL A 388 -9.33 -10.76 0.20
C VAL A 388 -10.86 -10.74 0.27
N TYR A 389 -11.48 -9.62 -0.09
CA TYR A 389 -12.90 -9.53 -0.48
C TYR A 389 -13.04 -9.21 -1.96
N TYR A 390 -13.92 -9.93 -2.66
CA TYR A 390 -14.31 -9.60 -4.04
C TYR A 390 -15.35 -8.47 -4.01
N GLU A 391 -14.87 -7.24 -4.21
CA GLU A 391 -15.66 -6.01 -4.04
C GLU A 391 -16.86 -5.94 -5.02
N ASP A 392 -16.67 -6.44 -6.24
CA ASP A 392 -17.67 -6.52 -7.28
C ASP A 392 -18.70 -7.64 -7.09
N GLU A 393 -18.44 -8.55 -6.15
CA GLU A 393 -19.31 -9.66 -5.81
C GLU A 393 -19.89 -9.49 -4.40
N ASN A 394 -20.35 -8.28 -4.06
CA ASN A 394 -20.92 -7.96 -2.74
C ASN A 394 -19.97 -8.28 -1.57
N ASN A 395 -18.66 -8.01 -1.75
CA ASN A 395 -17.63 -8.34 -0.77
C ASN A 395 -17.58 -9.84 -0.43
N LEU A 396 -17.73 -10.70 -1.44
CA LEU A 396 -17.63 -12.14 -1.26
C LEU A 396 -16.23 -12.51 -0.72
N PRO A 397 -16.11 -13.33 0.34
CA PRO A 397 -14.83 -13.83 0.80
C PRO A 397 -14.09 -14.63 -0.28
N GLY A 398 -12.78 -14.42 -0.42
CA GLY A 398 -11.92 -15.33 -1.17
C GLY A 398 -10.44 -15.05 -0.96
N THR A 399 -9.59 -15.49 -1.88
CA THR A 399 -8.13 -15.37 -1.77
C THR A 399 -7.44 -14.96 -3.07
N LYS A 400 -6.21 -14.48 -2.96
CA LYS A 400 -5.32 -14.19 -4.10
C LYS A 400 -3.91 -14.73 -3.84
N GLY A 401 -3.12 -14.87 -4.91
CA GLY A 401 -1.70 -15.21 -4.87
C GLY A 401 -1.36 -16.71 -4.92
N GLY A 402 -2.31 -17.60 -4.62
CA GLY A 402 -2.06 -19.05 -4.53
C GLY A 402 -1.19 -19.42 -3.31
N SER A 403 -0.96 -20.71 -3.07
CA SER A 403 -0.14 -21.18 -1.93
C SER A 403 0.98 -22.12 -2.33
N TRP A 404 1.75 -22.61 -1.34
CA TRP A 404 2.77 -23.64 -1.50
C TRP A 404 2.27 -24.93 -2.20
N SER A 405 0.96 -25.21 -2.18
CA SER A 405 0.38 -26.36 -2.89
C SER A 405 -0.38 -25.98 -4.17
N SER A 406 -0.24 -24.74 -4.62
CA SER A 406 -0.85 -24.25 -5.87
C SER A 406 0.02 -24.52 -7.08
N ILE A 407 -0.59 -24.69 -8.24
CA ILE A 407 0.15 -24.72 -9.51
C ILE A 407 0.45 -23.29 -9.98
N GLY A 408 1.46 -23.14 -10.85
CA GLY A 408 1.90 -21.83 -11.34
C GLY A 408 0.82 -20.96 -12.01
N GLN A 409 -0.27 -21.53 -12.51
CA GLN A 409 -1.41 -20.77 -13.03
C GLN A 409 -2.18 -20.05 -11.91
N GLU A 410 -2.39 -20.70 -10.76
CA GLU A 410 -3.11 -20.14 -9.62
C GLU A 410 -2.34 -19.00 -8.94
N LEU A 411 -1.04 -18.87 -9.24
CA LEU A 411 -0.16 -17.81 -8.72
C LEU A 411 -0.35 -16.46 -9.44
N GLN A 412 -1.05 -16.45 -10.57
CA GLN A 412 -1.17 -15.24 -11.39
C GLN A 412 -2.02 -14.17 -10.69
N ILE A 413 -1.66 -12.90 -10.88
CA ILE A 413 -2.29 -11.76 -10.19
C ILE A 413 -3.76 -11.62 -10.62
N ILE A 414 -4.00 -11.61 -11.93
CA ILE A 414 -5.31 -11.32 -12.53
C ILE A 414 -6.04 -12.63 -12.88
N GLU A 415 -5.44 -13.43 -13.76
CA GLU A 415 -6.02 -14.67 -14.30
C GLU A 415 -5.88 -15.89 -13.39
N GLY A 416 -5.35 -15.71 -12.17
CA GLY A 416 -5.15 -16.80 -11.22
C GLY A 416 -6.48 -17.32 -10.66
N ASN A 417 -6.72 -18.63 -10.81
CA ASN A 417 -7.91 -19.26 -10.26
C ASN A 417 -7.87 -19.33 -8.72
N ASP A 418 -8.89 -18.77 -8.08
CA ASP A 418 -9.03 -18.79 -6.62
C ASP A 418 -9.78 -20.04 -6.15
N ARG A 419 -9.03 -21.10 -5.89
CA ARG A 419 -9.57 -22.36 -5.34
C ARG A 419 -10.13 -22.25 -3.92
N PHE A 420 -9.91 -21.14 -3.22
CA PHE A 420 -10.41 -20.89 -1.87
C PHE A 420 -11.48 -19.79 -1.85
N LYS A 421 -12.05 -19.43 -3.00
CA LYS A 421 -13.20 -18.54 -3.09
C LYS A 421 -14.33 -19.06 -2.20
N GLU A 422 -15.03 -18.15 -1.53
CA GLU A 422 -16.08 -18.38 -0.53
C GLU A 422 -15.64 -19.06 0.77
N ARG A 423 -14.37 -19.49 0.87
CA ARG A 423 -13.87 -20.18 2.05
C ARG A 423 -13.67 -19.22 3.22
N THR A 424 -14.37 -19.48 4.32
CA THR A 424 -14.19 -18.78 5.61
C THR A 424 -13.56 -19.67 6.69
N LYS A 425 -13.55 -20.99 6.47
CA LYS A 425 -13.02 -22.00 7.40
C LYS A 425 -11.48 -22.11 7.30
N PRO A 426 -10.80 -22.47 8.41
CA PRO A 426 -9.36 -22.73 8.45
C PRO A 426 -8.80 -23.60 7.32
N SER A 427 -7.62 -23.27 6.82
CA SER A 427 -6.82 -24.08 5.89
C SER A 427 -5.33 -23.87 6.13
N VAL A 428 -4.49 -24.89 5.92
CA VAL A 428 -3.02 -24.71 6.02
C VAL A 428 -2.40 -24.04 4.81
N ASN A 429 -3.22 -23.74 3.81
CA ASN A 429 -2.85 -23.06 2.58
C ASN A 429 -3.20 -21.57 2.57
N VAL A 430 -4.01 -21.11 3.54
CA VAL A 430 -4.58 -19.77 3.54
C VAL A 430 -4.05 -18.99 4.73
N GLY A 431 -3.48 -17.83 4.45
CA GLY A 431 -3.04 -16.83 5.41
C GLY A 431 -3.64 -15.46 5.06
N PHE A 432 -3.05 -14.38 5.54
CA PHE A 432 -3.53 -13.03 5.21
C PHE A 432 -2.45 -11.97 5.42
N ARG A 433 -2.71 -10.81 4.84
CA ARG A 433 -1.91 -9.60 4.97
C ARG A 433 -2.85 -8.40 5.14
N PRO A 434 -2.68 -7.59 6.20
CA PRO A 434 -3.54 -6.43 6.43
C PRO A 434 -3.09 -5.21 5.64
N ILE A 435 -4.06 -4.32 5.40
CA ILE A 435 -3.84 -2.98 4.89
C ILE A 435 -4.46 -1.91 5.80
N ILE A 436 -4.03 -0.67 5.63
CA ILE A 436 -4.58 0.51 6.30
C ILE A 436 -4.92 1.56 5.24
N THR A 437 -6.18 1.94 5.15
CA THR A 437 -6.61 3.00 4.23
C THR A 437 -5.83 4.29 4.52
N TYR A 438 -5.20 4.86 3.51
CA TYR A 438 -4.55 6.17 3.61
C TYR A 438 -5.45 7.22 2.96
N LEU A 439 -6.22 7.90 3.81
CA LEU A 439 -7.08 9.01 3.37
C LEU A 439 -6.29 10.30 3.07
N GLY A 440 -4.96 10.21 2.93
CA GLY A 440 -4.08 11.26 2.44
C GLY A 440 -4.52 12.68 2.78
N ARG A 441 -4.24 13.14 4.00
CA ARG A 441 -4.08 14.59 4.20
C ARG A 441 -2.61 14.94 4.02
N THR A 442 -2.06 14.73 2.83
CA THR A 442 -0.88 15.50 2.42
C THR A 442 -1.35 16.95 2.37
N LYS A 443 -0.73 17.82 3.16
CA LYS A 443 -1.07 19.24 3.05
C LYS A 443 -0.71 19.70 1.65
N ALA A 444 -1.71 19.93 0.81
CA ALA A 444 -1.47 20.41 -0.54
C ALA A 444 -0.90 21.83 -0.43
N GLN A 445 0.25 22.06 -1.08
CA GLN A 445 0.72 23.42 -1.29
C GLN A 445 -0.27 24.09 -2.25
N ILE A 446 -0.95 25.13 -1.77
CA ILE A 446 -1.92 25.88 -2.56
C ILE A 446 -1.16 26.88 -3.43
N ASN A 447 -1.44 26.86 -4.74
CA ASN A 447 -0.93 27.86 -5.67
C ASN A 447 -1.57 29.22 -5.36
N PRO A 448 -0.86 30.33 -5.61
CA PRO A 448 -1.51 31.65 -5.67
C PRO A 448 -2.76 31.60 -6.58
N PRO A 449 -3.90 32.22 -6.20
CA PRO A 449 -5.17 32.04 -6.89
C PRO A 449 -5.10 32.43 -8.37
N GLY A 450 -5.69 31.62 -9.25
CA GLY A 450 -5.72 31.85 -10.70
C GLY A 450 -4.38 31.59 -11.40
N THR A 451 -3.41 30.93 -10.74
CA THR A 451 -2.09 30.67 -11.32
C THR A 451 -1.80 29.19 -11.53
N VAL A 452 -0.97 28.90 -12.53
CA VAL A 452 -0.36 27.60 -12.80
C VAL A 452 1.14 27.66 -12.55
N LYS A 453 1.72 26.55 -12.08
CA LYS A 453 3.15 26.47 -11.79
C LYS A 453 3.93 26.23 -13.08
N ILE A 454 4.90 27.10 -13.38
CA ILE A 454 5.77 26.96 -14.58
C ILE A 454 7.22 26.63 -14.23
N LYS A 455 7.67 26.97 -13.01
CA LYS A 455 9.00 26.63 -12.47
C LYS A 455 8.91 26.54 -10.93
N ASP A 456 9.95 26.03 -10.27
CA ASP A 456 9.98 25.74 -8.82
C ASP A 456 9.25 26.76 -7.93
N ASN A 457 9.56 28.04 -8.11
CA ASN A 457 8.99 29.14 -7.33
C ASN A 457 8.17 30.14 -8.16
N ILE A 458 7.95 29.86 -9.45
CA ILE A 458 7.32 30.79 -10.38
C ILE A 458 5.97 30.22 -10.85
N TYR A 459 4.94 31.01 -10.62
CA TYR A 459 3.57 30.74 -10.99
C TYR A 459 3.09 31.85 -11.91
N ILE A 460 2.40 31.53 -12.99
CA ILE A 460 1.86 32.51 -13.93
C ILE A 460 0.35 32.37 -13.99
N ASP A 461 -0.37 33.47 -14.22
CA ASP A 461 -1.80 33.40 -14.41
C ASP A 461 -2.18 32.45 -15.55
N GLU A 462 -3.25 31.69 -15.32
CA GLU A 462 -3.85 30.81 -16.33
C GLU A 462 -4.31 31.60 -17.57
N THR A 463 -4.73 32.85 -17.38
CA THR A 463 -5.30 33.72 -18.42
C THR A 463 -4.77 35.15 -18.29
N GLU A 464 -5.08 36.00 -19.25
CA GLU A 464 -5.01 37.45 -19.09
C GLU A 464 -5.91 37.93 -17.94
N ILE A 465 -5.58 39.07 -17.32
CA ILE A 465 -6.44 39.72 -16.34
C ILE A 465 -7.73 40.17 -17.04
N THR A 466 -8.88 39.85 -16.45
CA THR A 466 -10.18 40.15 -17.06
C THR A 466 -10.75 41.50 -16.62
N ASN A 467 -11.75 42.00 -17.35
CA ASN A 467 -12.55 43.15 -16.91
C ASN A 467 -13.19 42.92 -15.54
N PHE A 468 -13.60 41.69 -15.24
CA PHE A 468 -14.13 41.33 -13.92
C PHE A 468 -13.07 41.54 -12.82
N ASN A 469 -11.86 41.00 -13.02
CA ASN A 469 -10.77 41.13 -12.06
C ASN A 469 -10.35 42.60 -11.86
N TRP A 470 -10.37 43.42 -12.91
CA TRP A 470 -10.06 44.85 -12.80
C TRP A 470 -11.16 45.62 -12.06
N ARG A 471 -12.43 45.29 -12.28
CA ARG A 471 -13.53 45.92 -11.53
C ARG A 471 -13.50 45.57 -10.05
N GLU A 472 -13.07 44.36 -9.66
CA GLU A 472 -12.84 44.03 -8.25
C GLU A 472 -11.77 44.95 -7.62
N TYR A 473 -10.69 45.23 -8.35
CA TYR A 473 -9.67 46.19 -7.93
C TYR A 473 -10.26 47.60 -7.76
N MET A 474 -11.04 48.07 -8.73
CA MET A 474 -11.69 49.38 -8.68
C MET A 474 -12.71 49.50 -7.54
N MET A 475 -13.51 48.46 -7.30
CA MET A 475 -14.46 48.40 -6.18
C MET A 475 -13.73 48.47 -4.83
N TRP A 476 -12.57 47.81 -4.72
CA TRP A 476 -11.75 47.92 -3.51
C TRP A 476 -11.19 49.32 -3.33
N LEU A 477 -10.68 49.95 -4.39
CA LEU A 477 -10.18 51.33 -4.34
C LEU A 477 -11.26 52.32 -3.95
N GLU A 478 -12.46 52.18 -4.52
CA GLU A 478 -13.62 52.99 -4.15
C GLU A 478 -13.95 52.82 -2.67
N LYS A 479 -14.02 51.58 -2.20
CA LYS A 479 -14.36 51.30 -0.80
C LYS A 479 -13.32 51.85 0.18
N LYS A 480 -12.03 51.78 -0.17
CA LYS A 480 -10.93 52.18 0.70
C LYS A 480 -10.62 53.69 0.67
N HIS A 481 -10.66 54.28 -0.52
CA HIS A 481 -10.21 55.67 -0.75
C HIS A 481 -11.35 56.60 -1.19
N GLY A 482 -12.45 56.06 -1.73
CA GLY A 482 -13.56 56.83 -2.31
C GLY A 482 -13.35 57.18 -3.79
N LYS A 483 -14.45 57.39 -4.53
CA LYS A 483 -14.42 57.67 -5.99
C LYS A 483 -13.65 58.95 -6.38
N ASN A 484 -13.55 59.91 -5.47
CA ASN A 484 -12.90 61.19 -5.74
C ASN A 484 -11.38 61.16 -5.52
N ALA A 485 -10.86 60.10 -4.90
CA ALA A 485 -9.45 59.93 -4.60
C ALA A 485 -8.60 59.76 -5.86
N ILE A 486 -7.34 60.17 -5.78
CA ILE A 486 -6.41 60.13 -6.91
C ILE A 486 -6.09 58.69 -7.31
N GLU A 487 -6.03 57.76 -6.35
CA GLU A 487 -5.78 56.34 -6.56
C GLU A 487 -6.90 55.69 -7.40
N TYR A 488 -8.16 56.00 -7.10
CA TYR A 488 -9.30 55.51 -7.88
C TYR A 488 -9.30 56.09 -9.29
N LYS A 489 -9.11 57.41 -9.43
CA LYS A 489 -9.09 58.09 -10.72
C LYS A 489 -7.96 57.60 -11.61
N ASN A 490 -6.77 57.39 -11.04
CA ASN A 490 -5.60 56.90 -11.77
C ASN A 490 -5.71 55.43 -12.18
N ALA A 491 -6.64 54.66 -11.62
CA ALA A 491 -6.87 53.25 -11.98
C ALA A 491 -7.99 53.05 -13.02
N LEU A 492 -8.67 54.13 -13.43
CA LEU A 492 -9.69 54.06 -14.48
C LEU A 492 -9.05 53.64 -15.82
N PRO A 493 -9.58 52.60 -16.49
CA PRO A 493 -9.18 52.28 -17.86
C PRO A 493 -9.53 53.41 -18.82
N ASP A 494 -8.67 53.63 -19.82
CA ASP A 494 -9.01 54.48 -20.95
C ASP A 494 -9.94 53.72 -21.90
N THR A 495 -11.24 54.04 -21.87
CA THR A 495 -12.22 53.38 -22.75
C THR A 495 -12.24 53.97 -24.16
N LEU A 496 -11.55 55.10 -24.40
CA LEU A 496 -11.47 55.72 -25.73
C LEU A 496 -10.46 55.03 -26.64
N VAL A 497 -9.71 54.05 -26.13
CA VAL A 497 -8.83 53.20 -26.96
C VAL A 497 -9.57 52.42 -28.05
N TRP A 498 -10.89 52.31 -27.94
CA TRP A 498 -11.77 51.71 -28.93
C TRP A 498 -12.18 52.67 -30.05
N LYS A 499 -11.94 53.98 -29.91
CA LYS A 499 -12.31 54.99 -30.91
C LYS A 499 -11.16 55.23 -31.88
N GLU A 500 -11.27 54.68 -33.08
CA GLU A 500 -10.42 55.04 -34.23
C GLU A 500 -11.25 55.81 -35.26
N GLU A 501 -10.62 56.75 -35.98
CA GLU A 501 -11.23 57.45 -37.12
C GLU A 501 -11.76 56.41 -38.13
N GLU A 502 -13.03 56.53 -38.53
CA GLU A 502 -13.72 55.64 -39.48
C GLU A 502 -14.07 54.20 -39.01
N SER A 503 -13.93 53.88 -37.71
CA SER A 503 -14.33 52.57 -37.14
C SER A 503 -15.73 52.57 -36.49
N PHE A 504 -16.54 51.52 -36.69
CA PHE A 504 -17.85 51.31 -36.02
C PHE A 504 -17.71 50.67 -34.63
N ASN A 505 -16.74 51.12 -33.83
CA ASN A 505 -16.40 50.53 -32.52
C ASN A 505 -17.01 51.25 -31.30
N GLU A 506 -17.90 52.24 -31.51
CA GLU A 506 -18.60 52.96 -30.45
C GLU A 506 -19.16 52.07 -29.32
N PRO A 507 -19.80 50.91 -29.62
CA PRO A 507 -20.33 50.04 -28.57
C PRO A 507 -19.25 49.53 -27.60
N TYR A 508 -18.04 49.25 -28.10
CA TYR A 508 -16.93 48.78 -27.26
C TYR A 508 -16.44 49.87 -26.30
N ALA A 509 -16.36 51.12 -26.77
CA ALA A 509 -16.00 52.26 -25.91
C ALA A 509 -16.96 52.46 -24.74
N GLN A 510 -18.24 52.10 -24.90
CA GLN A 510 -19.26 52.24 -23.87
C GLN A 510 -19.38 50.99 -22.97
N TYR A 511 -19.31 49.80 -23.56
CA TYR A 511 -19.75 48.57 -22.90
C TYR A 511 -18.64 47.58 -22.58
N TYR A 512 -17.48 47.63 -23.24
CA TYR A 512 -16.43 46.62 -23.08
C TYR A 512 -15.97 46.46 -21.63
N TYR A 513 -15.65 47.58 -20.98
CA TYR A 513 -15.22 47.55 -19.58
C TYR A 513 -16.39 47.43 -18.60
N SER A 514 -17.57 47.93 -18.94
CA SER A 514 -18.65 48.16 -17.96
C SER A 514 -19.73 47.08 -17.94
N HIS A 515 -19.99 46.42 -19.07
CA HIS A 515 -21.12 45.51 -19.24
C HIS A 515 -20.78 44.08 -18.82
N ALA A 516 -21.76 43.37 -18.25
CA ALA A 516 -21.58 42.02 -17.72
C ALA A 516 -21.16 40.98 -18.77
N ALA A 517 -21.57 41.18 -20.03
CA ALA A 517 -21.22 40.29 -21.14
C ALA A 517 -19.70 40.23 -21.42
N TYR A 518 -18.95 41.23 -20.96
CA TYR A 518 -17.50 41.33 -21.15
C TYR A 518 -16.69 40.97 -19.89
N ASN A 519 -17.33 40.35 -18.88
CA ASN A 519 -16.67 39.98 -17.63
C ASN A 519 -15.41 39.13 -17.84
N ASP A 520 -15.51 38.14 -18.72
CA ASP A 520 -14.46 37.15 -18.98
C ASP A 520 -13.59 37.52 -20.19
N TYR A 521 -13.60 38.79 -20.61
CA TYR A 521 -12.73 39.33 -21.65
C TYR A 521 -11.52 40.02 -21.01
N PRO A 522 -10.37 40.07 -21.71
CA PRO A 522 -9.17 40.71 -21.18
C PRO A 522 -9.43 42.19 -20.89
N VAL A 523 -8.83 42.71 -19.81
CA VAL A 523 -8.85 44.15 -19.56
C VAL A 523 -7.86 44.85 -20.50
N VAL A 524 -8.31 45.94 -21.12
CA VAL A 524 -7.53 46.73 -22.08
C VAL A 524 -7.70 48.22 -21.79
N GLY A 525 -6.92 49.08 -22.44
CA GLY A 525 -6.89 50.51 -22.08
C GLY A 525 -6.21 50.78 -20.74
N ILE A 526 -5.28 49.89 -20.35
CA ILE A 526 -4.50 49.96 -19.13
C ILE A 526 -3.07 50.43 -19.44
N SER A 527 -2.49 51.28 -18.58
CA SER A 527 -1.08 51.67 -18.65
C SER A 527 -0.17 50.67 -17.94
N TYR A 528 1.13 50.73 -18.23
CA TYR A 528 2.12 49.91 -17.52
C TYR A 528 2.08 50.14 -16.01
N GLU A 529 2.02 51.41 -15.59
CA GLU A 529 1.96 51.80 -14.18
C GLU A 529 0.70 51.26 -13.51
N GLN A 530 -0.45 51.34 -14.18
CA GLN A 530 -1.70 50.78 -13.69
C GLN A 530 -1.57 49.25 -13.49
N ALA A 531 -1.03 48.51 -14.45
CA ALA A 531 -0.82 47.08 -14.34
C ALA A 531 0.14 46.71 -13.18
N VAL A 532 1.20 47.50 -12.97
CA VAL A 532 2.12 47.34 -11.83
C VAL A 532 1.41 47.60 -10.49
N GLN A 533 0.57 48.62 -10.39
CA GLN A 533 -0.21 48.88 -9.17
C GLN A 533 -1.22 47.78 -8.89
N TYR A 534 -1.85 47.21 -9.93
CA TYR A 534 -2.72 46.05 -9.80
C TYR A 534 -1.98 44.84 -9.24
N CYS A 535 -0.78 44.54 -9.73
CA CYS A 535 0.05 43.44 -9.22
C CYS A 535 0.37 43.61 -7.71
N LYS A 536 0.72 44.84 -7.30
CA LYS A 536 0.97 45.16 -5.88
C LYS A 536 -0.29 44.97 -5.04
N TRP A 537 -1.42 45.50 -5.50
CA TRP A 537 -2.70 45.32 -4.83
C TRP A 537 -3.07 43.84 -4.68
N ARG A 538 -2.95 43.05 -5.75
CA ARG A 538 -3.26 41.61 -5.73
C ARG A 538 -2.37 40.85 -4.76
N THR A 539 -1.09 41.21 -4.66
CA THR A 539 -0.16 40.65 -3.66
C THR A 539 -0.70 40.80 -2.24
N GLU A 540 -1.10 42.01 -1.87
CA GLU A 540 -1.62 42.28 -0.52
C GLU A 540 -2.93 41.54 -0.25
N ARG A 541 -3.87 41.57 -1.20
CA ARG A 541 -5.19 40.94 -1.01
C ARG A 541 -5.10 39.41 -0.92
N VAL A 542 -4.22 38.79 -1.71
CA VAL A 542 -4.02 37.33 -1.64
C VAL A 542 -3.29 36.95 -0.35
N LYS A 543 -2.36 37.78 0.15
CA LYS A 543 -1.74 37.57 1.47
C LYS A 543 -2.79 37.59 2.59
N GLU A 544 -3.65 38.61 2.61
CA GLU A 544 -4.77 38.69 3.56
C GLU A 544 -5.70 37.46 3.46
N LEU A 545 -6.04 37.04 2.24
CA LEU A 545 -6.83 35.82 2.01
C LEU A 545 -6.14 34.59 2.60
N PHE A 546 -4.84 34.42 2.36
CA PHE A 546 -4.07 33.27 2.84
C PHE A 546 -3.89 33.28 4.36
N GLU A 547 -3.75 34.45 5.00
CA GLU A 547 -3.77 34.55 6.47
C GLU A 547 -5.08 34.02 7.06
N ILE A 548 -6.23 34.39 6.47
CA ILE A 548 -7.54 33.87 6.89
C ILE A 548 -7.67 32.37 6.61
N LYS A 549 -7.18 31.91 5.45
CA LYS A 549 -7.23 30.49 5.07
C LYS A 549 -6.35 29.62 5.95
N VAL A 550 -5.20 30.08 6.40
CA VAL A 550 -4.35 29.33 7.36
C VAL A 550 -5.10 29.06 8.68
N LEU A 551 -5.97 29.98 9.12
CA LEU A 551 -6.77 29.84 10.34
C LEU A 551 -7.94 28.86 10.16
N THR A 552 -8.56 28.85 8.98
CA THR A 552 -9.80 28.10 8.69
C THR A 552 -9.56 26.76 8.00
N ASP A 553 -8.46 26.63 7.27
CA ASP A 553 -8.08 25.49 6.44
C ASP A 553 -6.69 24.95 6.83
N LYS A 554 -6.64 24.30 8.01
CA LYS A 554 -5.39 23.73 8.56
C LYS A 554 -4.86 22.51 7.77
N LYS A 555 -5.63 21.97 6.82
CA LYS A 555 -5.23 20.80 6.01
C LYS A 555 -4.34 21.19 4.84
N ASN A 556 -4.18 22.46 4.49
CA ASN A 556 -3.40 22.92 3.34
C ASN A 556 -2.20 23.78 3.76
N VAL A 557 -1.22 23.95 2.86
CA VAL A 557 -0.10 24.89 3.05
C VAL A 557 -0.31 26.07 2.12
N TYR A 558 -0.31 27.27 2.69
CA TYR A 558 -0.44 28.52 1.94
C TYR A 558 0.91 29.26 1.96
N PRO A 559 1.41 29.73 0.81
CA PRO A 559 2.63 30.50 0.78
C PRO A 559 2.41 31.87 1.43
N THR A 560 3.29 32.25 2.36
CA THR A 560 3.20 33.54 3.06
C THR A 560 4.14 34.59 2.47
N ASN A 561 5.21 34.15 1.83
CA ASN A 561 6.22 35.01 1.22
C ASN A 561 6.15 34.89 -0.31
N PHE A 562 5.34 35.74 -0.94
CA PHE A 562 5.27 35.84 -2.40
C PHE A 562 4.92 37.26 -2.84
N GLU A 563 5.13 37.53 -4.13
CA GLU A 563 4.67 38.76 -4.78
C GLU A 563 4.17 38.50 -6.19
N TYR A 564 3.11 39.19 -6.57
CA TYR A 564 2.66 39.30 -7.95
C TYR A 564 3.38 40.48 -8.63
N ARG A 565 3.80 40.27 -9.87
CA ARG A 565 4.40 41.26 -10.77
C ARG A 565 4.09 40.92 -12.22
N LEU A 566 4.45 41.82 -13.14
CA LEU A 566 4.46 41.48 -14.55
C LEU A 566 5.53 40.39 -14.81
N PRO A 567 5.31 39.49 -15.79
CA PRO A 567 6.28 38.47 -16.15
C PRO A 567 7.55 39.09 -16.73
N THR A 568 8.71 38.52 -16.42
CA THR A 568 9.91 38.78 -17.24
C THR A 568 9.74 38.15 -18.62
N LYS A 569 10.56 38.60 -19.58
CA LYS A 569 10.60 38.00 -20.92
C LYS A 569 10.81 36.48 -20.83
N GLU A 570 11.79 36.06 -20.03
CA GLU A 570 12.19 34.67 -19.89
C GLU A 570 11.09 33.81 -19.27
N GLU A 571 10.39 34.31 -18.26
CA GLU A 571 9.27 33.60 -17.62
C GLU A 571 8.07 33.46 -18.55
N TRP A 572 7.75 34.53 -19.29
CA TRP A 572 6.68 34.50 -20.28
C TRP A 572 6.95 33.47 -21.38
N GLU A 573 8.17 33.48 -21.93
CA GLU A 573 8.58 32.51 -22.96
C GLU A 573 8.65 31.10 -22.41
N ALA A 574 9.12 30.91 -21.17
CA ALA A 574 9.14 29.62 -20.51
C ALA A 574 7.72 29.06 -20.38
N ALA A 575 6.75 29.88 -19.96
CA ALA A 575 5.35 29.49 -19.93
C ALA A 575 4.86 29.07 -21.34
N ALA A 576 5.10 29.91 -22.36
CA ALA A 576 4.64 29.67 -23.73
C ALA A 576 5.24 28.40 -24.36
N LYS A 577 6.46 28.02 -23.98
CA LYS A 577 7.17 26.85 -24.51
C LYS A 577 6.75 25.51 -23.87
N ILE A 578 5.92 25.50 -22.82
CA ILE A 578 5.45 24.26 -22.17
C ILE A 578 4.44 23.53 -23.08
N GLY A 579 4.96 22.62 -23.91
CA GLY A 579 4.19 21.82 -24.85
C GLY A 579 3.65 20.50 -24.26
N TYR A 580 2.68 19.92 -24.96
CA TYR A 580 2.13 18.60 -24.65
C TYR A 580 3.12 17.48 -25.01
N SER A 581 2.95 16.29 -24.42
CA SER A 581 3.68 15.09 -24.87
C SER A 581 3.41 14.81 -26.35
N GLU A 582 4.37 14.24 -27.10
CA GLU A 582 4.20 13.95 -28.53
C GLU A 582 2.92 13.16 -28.83
N LYS A 583 2.60 12.19 -27.97
CA LYS A 583 1.36 11.40 -28.07
C LYS A 583 0.11 12.26 -27.91
N THR A 584 0.08 13.13 -26.89
CA THR A 584 -1.04 14.04 -26.66
C THR A 584 -1.16 15.05 -27.80
N GLN A 585 -0.03 15.59 -28.26
CA GLN A 585 0.00 16.52 -29.39
C GLN A 585 -0.55 15.88 -30.67
N GLN A 586 -0.17 14.63 -30.96
CA GLN A 586 -0.69 13.88 -32.12
C GLN A 586 -2.20 13.62 -32.02
N GLN A 587 -2.70 13.30 -30.82
CA GLN A 587 -4.13 13.12 -30.57
C GLN A 587 -4.90 14.44 -30.76
N LEU A 588 -4.40 15.54 -30.22
CA LEU A 588 -5.00 16.87 -30.35
C LEU A 588 -5.01 17.32 -31.82
N ASN A 589 -3.88 17.19 -32.52
CA ASN A 589 -3.76 17.55 -33.93
C ASN A 589 -4.71 16.74 -34.83
N THR A 590 -4.96 15.47 -34.48
CA THR A 590 -5.90 14.61 -35.22
C THR A 590 -7.34 15.00 -34.93
N LYS A 591 -7.68 15.24 -33.66
CA LYS A 591 -9.04 15.52 -33.21
C LYS A 591 -9.54 16.92 -33.62
N TYR A 592 -8.63 17.90 -33.70
CA TYR A 592 -8.96 19.32 -33.93
C TYR A 592 -8.35 19.87 -35.22
N LYS A 593 -8.07 18.99 -36.19
CA LYS A 593 -7.49 19.35 -37.48
C LYS A 593 -8.33 20.44 -38.17
N GLY A 594 -7.71 21.58 -38.44
CA GLY A 594 -8.34 22.72 -39.12
C GLY A 594 -9.09 23.71 -38.22
N GLN A 595 -9.05 23.54 -36.90
CA GLN A 595 -9.60 24.54 -35.96
C GLN A 595 -8.61 25.68 -35.70
N ILE A 596 -9.15 26.88 -35.46
CA ILE A 596 -8.38 28.07 -35.10
C ILE A 596 -7.95 27.94 -33.63
N LEU A 597 -6.64 28.03 -33.39
CA LEU A 597 -6.03 27.80 -32.07
C LEU A 597 -5.68 29.09 -31.32
N ALA A 598 -5.82 30.26 -31.96
CA ALA A 598 -5.58 31.58 -31.37
C ALA A 598 -6.40 32.65 -32.11
N ASN A 599 -6.80 33.71 -31.40
CA ASN A 599 -7.45 34.88 -31.99
C ASN A 599 -6.41 35.80 -32.66
N LEU A 600 -6.26 35.70 -33.99
CA LEU A 600 -5.28 36.43 -34.80
C LEU A 600 -5.93 36.99 -36.08
N LYS A 601 -5.33 38.02 -36.67
CA LYS A 601 -5.76 38.59 -37.96
C LYS A 601 -5.50 37.59 -39.08
N ARG A 602 -6.52 37.23 -39.87
CA ARG A 602 -6.38 36.15 -40.88
C ARG A 602 -5.83 36.68 -42.20
N ASN A 603 -6.39 37.77 -42.74
CA ASN A 603 -5.99 38.37 -44.01
C ASN A 603 -5.87 39.92 -43.95
N LYS A 604 -5.16 40.50 -44.94
CA LYS A 604 -4.98 41.96 -45.10
C LYS A 604 -6.31 42.72 -45.35
N GLU A 605 -7.32 42.02 -45.88
CA GLU A 605 -8.64 42.54 -46.26
C GLU A 605 -9.72 42.32 -45.18
N ASP A 606 -9.40 41.67 -44.05
CA ASP A 606 -10.35 41.44 -42.93
C ASP A 606 -10.56 42.70 -42.07
N ASN A 607 -10.86 43.82 -42.70
CA ASN A 607 -11.39 45.00 -42.01
C ASN A 607 -12.93 44.86 -41.96
N VAL A 608 -13.39 43.95 -41.08
CA VAL A 608 -14.76 43.65 -40.64
C VAL A 608 -15.91 44.14 -41.54
N VAL A 609 -16.49 43.26 -42.37
CA VAL A 609 -17.90 43.39 -42.82
C VAL A 609 -18.51 41.99 -43.03
N VAL A 610 -19.74 41.82 -42.53
CA VAL A 610 -20.71 40.72 -42.74
C VAL A 610 -20.71 39.58 -41.69
N ALA A 611 -21.78 39.59 -40.90
CA ALA A 611 -22.25 38.46 -40.09
C ALA A 611 -22.60 37.26 -40.99
N GLY A 612 -21.71 36.27 -41.03
CA GLY A 612 -21.95 34.99 -41.68
C GLY A 612 -20.93 33.95 -41.22
N ASN A 613 -21.41 32.93 -40.50
CA ASN A 613 -20.69 31.73 -40.04
C ASN A 613 -19.17 31.90 -39.88
N ILE A 614 -18.78 32.72 -38.91
CA ILE A 614 -17.38 32.86 -38.51
C ILE A 614 -17.04 31.65 -37.62
N PRO A 615 -16.05 30.80 -37.98
CA PRO A 615 -15.76 29.55 -37.25
C PRO A 615 -15.28 29.69 -35.79
N ASP A 616 -14.99 30.90 -35.30
CA ASP A 616 -14.43 31.18 -33.97
C ASP A 616 -15.27 32.13 -33.09
N ASN A 617 -16.44 32.60 -33.55
CA ASN A 617 -17.41 33.35 -32.74
C ASN A 617 -16.87 34.64 -32.04
N ALA A 618 -15.69 35.16 -32.40
CA ALA A 618 -15.09 36.36 -31.81
C ALA A 618 -15.06 37.51 -32.83
N ASP A 619 -15.58 38.68 -32.44
CA ASP A 619 -15.67 39.87 -33.32
C ASP A 619 -14.34 40.65 -33.34
N ILE A 620 -13.74 40.88 -32.16
CA ILE A 620 -12.47 41.61 -32.01
C ILE A 620 -11.58 40.91 -30.96
N THR A 621 -11.98 40.96 -29.69
CA THR A 621 -11.40 40.11 -28.63
C THR A 621 -12.27 38.88 -28.40
N ALA A 622 -11.73 37.89 -27.71
CA ALA A 622 -12.45 36.71 -27.24
C ALA A 622 -12.40 36.63 -25.71
N GLN A 623 -13.24 35.77 -25.15
CA GLN A 623 -13.14 35.44 -23.73
C GLN A 623 -11.79 34.74 -23.46
N VAL A 624 -11.26 34.96 -22.26
CA VAL A 624 -9.89 34.54 -21.93
C VAL A 624 -9.70 33.00 -21.88
N LYS A 625 -10.79 32.23 -21.93
CA LYS A 625 -10.77 30.74 -22.02
C LYS A 625 -11.34 30.20 -23.33
N SER A 626 -11.51 31.04 -24.35
CA SER A 626 -12.07 30.63 -25.65
C SER A 626 -11.16 29.68 -26.44
N TYR A 627 -9.85 29.75 -26.23
CA TYR A 627 -8.87 28.91 -26.94
C TYR A 627 -8.23 27.88 -26.02
N TRP A 628 -7.35 27.06 -26.58
CA TRP A 628 -6.78 25.91 -25.92
C TRP A 628 -5.64 26.35 -24.98
N PRO A 629 -5.58 25.81 -23.75
CA PRO A 629 -4.40 26.05 -22.94
C PRO A 629 -3.20 25.26 -23.49
N ASN A 630 -2.00 25.60 -23.05
CA ASN A 630 -0.83 24.76 -23.23
C ASN A 630 -0.77 23.64 -22.17
N ALA A 631 0.32 22.87 -22.12
CA ALA A 631 0.43 21.75 -21.17
C ALA A 631 0.58 22.18 -19.70
N ALA A 632 0.90 23.45 -19.43
CA ALA A 632 0.89 24.02 -18.08
C ALA A 632 -0.51 24.48 -17.65
N GLY A 633 -1.45 24.62 -18.58
CA GLY A 633 -2.78 25.19 -18.32
C GLY A 633 -2.90 26.68 -18.64
N CYS A 634 -1.93 27.30 -19.32
CA CYS A 634 -1.99 28.69 -19.72
C CYS A 634 -2.76 28.87 -21.04
N TYR A 635 -3.79 29.70 -21.03
CA TYR A 635 -4.59 30.12 -22.18
C TYR A 635 -4.00 31.35 -22.84
N ASN A 636 -4.26 31.53 -24.14
CA ASN A 636 -4.02 32.78 -24.90
C ASN A 636 -2.64 33.42 -24.73
N LEU A 637 -1.58 32.62 -24.49
CA LEU A 637 -0.22 33.16 -24.56
C LEU A 637 0.13 33.62 -25.98
N ILE A 638 -0.60 33.17 -27.00
CA ILE A 638 -0.49 33.68 -28.36
C ILE A 638 -1.87 34.16 -28.81
N GLY A 639 -1.94 35.40 -29.32
CA GLY A 639 -3.15 36.03 -29.82
C GLY A 639 -4.06 36.59 -28.72
N ASN A 640 -5.30 36.90 -29.10
CA ASN A 640 -6.24 37.68 -28.28
C ASN A 640 -5.68 39.07 -27.98
N VAL A 641 -5.00 39.30 -26.85
CA VAL A 641 -4.31 40.57 -26.55
C VAL A 641 -2.81 40.35 -26.38
N ALA A 642 -2.01 41.32 -26.81
CA ALA A 642 -0.60 41.32 -26.48
C ALA A 642 -0.43 41.61 -24.99
N GLU A 643 0.58 41.03 -24.36
CA GLU A 643 0.73 41.08 -22.90
C GLU A 643 1.96 41.86 -22.49
N MET A 644 1.77 42.85 -21.63
CA MET A 644 2.88 43.59 -21.03
C MET A 644 3.82 42.65 -20.25
N ILE A 645 5.12 42.81 -20.47
CA ILE A 645 6.16 42.18 -19.66
C ILE A 645 6.78 43.22 -18.70
N ASN A 646 7.63 42.79 -17.77
CA ASN A 646 8.30 43.63 -16.77
C ASN A 646 9.42 44.52 -17.36
N GLN A 647 9.17 45.05 -18.55
CA GLN A 647 9.96 46.07 -19.23
C GLN A 647 8.97 47.01 -19.91
N GLN A 648 8.87 48.23 -19.39
CA GLN A 648 7.90 49.21 -19.86
C GLN A 648 8.05 49.46 -21.37
N GLY A 649 6.90 49.45 -22.06
CA GLY A 649 6.82 49.65 -23.50
C GLY A 649 7.03 48.37 -24.32
N LEU A 650 7.28 47.22 -23.70
CA LEU A 650 7.36 45.93 -24.37
C LEU A 650 6.23 44.98 -23.99
N ALA A 651 5.68 44.31 -25.00
CA ALA A 651 4.67 43.27 -24.87
C ALA A 651 5.04 42.02 -25.69
N LYS A 652 4.41 40.89 -25.37
CA LYS A 652 4.61 39.60 -26.06
C LYS A 652 3.26 38.97 -26.45
N GLY A 653 3.31 37.91 -27.26
CA GLY A 653 2.13 37.09 -27.58
C GLY A 653 1.31 37.51 -28.79
N GLY A 654 1.38 38.77 -29.19
CA GLY A 654 0.55 39.27 -30.29
C GLY A 654 -0.92 39.38 -29.91
N SER A 655 -1.73 39.88 -30.83
CA SER A 655 -3.15 40.15 -30.60
C SER A 655 -3.98 39.88 -31.84
N TRP A 656 -5.29 40.05 -31.76
CA TRP A 656 -6.21 39.90 -32.88
C TRP A 656 -5.90 40.80 -34.09
N ILE A 657 -5.12 41.89 -33.91
CA ILE A 657 -4.71 42.78 -35.02
C ILE A 657 -3.50 42.26 -35.81
N ASN A 658 -2.78 41.26 -35.28
CA ASN A 658 -1.54 40.76 -35.85
C ASN A 658 -1.77 39.51 -36.71
N ASN A 659 -1.05 39.41 -37.82
CA ASN A 659 -1.08 38.22 -38.66
C ASN A 659 -0.21 37.10 -38.06
N PRO A 660 -0.48 35.80 -38.33
CA PRO A 660 0.31 34.69 -37.81
C PRO A 660 1.82 34.79 -38.10
N ASN A 661 2.20 35.33 -39.25
CA ASN A 661 3.61 35.52 -39.64
C ASN A 661 4.31 36.66 -38.87
N GLU A 662 3.54 37.49 -38.17
CA GLU A 662 4.05 38.63 -37.41
C GLU A 662 4.28 38.30 -35.94
N ILE A 663 4.00 37.07 -35.49
CA ILE A 663 4.04 36.69 -34.08
C ILE A 663 4.88 35.42 -33.93
N SER A 664 5.74 35.42 -32.92
CA SER A 664 6.36 34.21 -32.40
C SER A 664 6.52 34.35 -30.88
N ILE A 665 6.83 33.26 -30.19
CA ILE A 665 7.09 33.28 -28.74
C ILE A 665 8.23 34.24 -28.41
N GLU A 666 9.26 34.31 -29.26
CA GLU A 666 10.46 35.10 -29.06
C GLU A 666 10.24 36.59 -29.39
N LYS A 667 9.27 36.91 -30.25
CA LYS A 667 9.08 38.27 -30.76
C LYS A 667 8.49 39.19 -29.70
N GLU A 668 8.95 40.43 -29.70
CA GLU A 668 8.49 41.52 -28.83
C GLU A 668 7.70 42.54 -29.65
N MET A 669 6.78 43.24 -28.98
CA MET A 669 5.97 44.31 -29.54
C MET A 669 6.16 45.58 -28.73
N ASN A 670 6.38 46.70 -29.42
CA ASN A 670 6.50 48.01 -28.78
C ASN A 670 5.12 48.65 -28.60
N TYR A 671 4.92 49.30 -27.46
CA TYR A 671 3.79 50.19 -27.22
C TYR A 671 4.24 51.43 -26.44
N THR A 672 3.55 52.55 -26.63
CA THR A 672 3.88 53.83 -25.97
C THR A 672 2.74 54.40 -25.13
N LYS A 673 1.52 53.92 -25.35
CA LYS A 673 0.30 54.34 -24.66
C LYS A 673 -0.64 53.15 -24.45
N PRO A 674 -1.65 53.25 -23.57
CA PRO A 674 -2.73 52.28 -23.52
C PRO A 674 -3.40 52.13 -24.89
N THR A 675 -3.72 50.89 -25.27
CA THR A 675 -4.40 50.57 -26.54
C THR A 675 -5.41 49.44 -26.32
N ALA A 676 -6.29 49.23 -27.30
CA ALA A 676 -7.28 48.17 -27.25
C ALA A 676 -6.64 46.77 -27.32
N TRP A 677 -5.57 46.60 -28.11
CA TRP A 677 -4.93 45.30 -28.34
C TRP A 677 -3.95 44.85 -27.24
N LEU A 678 -3.79 45.66 -26.19
CA LEU A 678 -2.79 45.46 -25.14
C LEU A 678 -3.48 45.18 -23.80
N GLY A 679 -3.16 44.01 -23.24
CA GLY A 679 -3.54 43.58 -21.90
C GLY A 679 -2.31 43.15 -21.09
N PHE A 680 -2.54 42.39 -20.02
CA PHE A 680 -1.45 41.83 -19.21
C PHE A 680 -1.92 40.62 -18.39
N ARG A 681 -0.95 39.87 -17.89
CA ARG A 681 -1.15 38.82 -16.88
C ARG A 681 -0.10 38.96 -15.78
N CYS A 682 -0.35 38.40 -14.60
CA CYS A 682 0.63 38.41 -13.52
C CYS A 682 1.45 37.12 -13.46
N VAL A 683 2.65 37.25 -12.90
CA VAL A 683 3.45 36.16 -12.33
C VAL A 683 3.48 36.34 -10.82
N ALA A 684 3.26 35.25 -10.09
CA ALA A 684 3.53 35.15 -8.66
C ALA A 684 4.86 34.41 -8.42
N GLU A 685 5.77 35.06 -7.72
CA GLU A 685 7.05 34.49 -7.30
C GLU A 685 7.01 34.21 -5.79
N ILE A 686 7.20 32.95 -5.41
CA ILE A 686 7.31 32.52 -4.01
C ILE A 686 8.78 32.64 -3.59
N LYS A 687 9.04 33.38 -2.52
CA LYS A 687 10.38 33.74 -2.04
C LYS A 687 10.87 32.88 -0.89
#